data_AF-A0A8J6SKH5-F1
#
_entry.id   AF-A0A8J6SKH5-F1
#
_cell.length_a   1.000
_cell.length_b   1.000
_cell.length_c   1.000
_cell.angle_alpha   90.00
_cell.angle_beta   90.00
_cell.angle_gamma   90.00
#
_symmetry.space_group_name_H-M   'P 1'
#
loop_
_entity.id
_entity.type
_entity.pdbx_description
1 polymer ?
#
loop_
_entity_poly.entity_id
_entity_poly.type
_entity_poly.pdbx_seq_one_letter_code
_entity_poly.pdbx_strand_id
1 'polypeptide(L)'
;MAKRSLRASSEGIQKAKSVVKDKGWTQIEIGEQVGTTRQPVRKFLTGKPIERPTFLDICCLLDLNWEEIAEPEAEEQNQKNSIDIDALVQEVREKIQPIIQGRCGTMRVLDMAHPIGLNDIYTNVNILEKITGRRRKEIAELLQECNFKDVERFGLGKITEKRVPGLEAVEKYTKLMILGKPGAGKTTFLKYLAMQCIGGEFQGDRVPIFVTLKDFAEAANKPGLLEYITQQSVGCGVIETRDITSLQDVIECGRALILLDGLDEVREEDNKRLLKEIRDFSDQYCENHFVMTCRIAAREYTFEKFTEVEVADFDSEQIATFATNWFKNKAVKAETFIERLEENERINELAASPLLLTLLCLAFEESGDFPANRSELYKEGLDALLKKWDAKRGIQRDQVYKKLSVQRKEDLLSKIALITFEQSDYFFKQKVAEQYITDYIRNLPDANTDPEALQLDSEVVLRSIEYQHGLLVERAKAIYSFSHLTFHEYFTAREIVVVKQSSEEVLQSLVNHITGKRWREVFFLAVGMSSSADRLLQLMKHQVDRIVAADEKLQQFLMWVSKKSLPVQIPYKYKSAAVRAFYSARGRDLALDSARALKRTLDRALDPHRVLARARALKRTLDFDLDLDLALDPHRVLARTHALDLDLDLALDLALDLALDSARARARALDDVLDFVLDRALDHALDSEPELKNSLQQLTDQLPKWEDWAKNEQWWEANGKAWTEQLRAVMIKYRNMGHYWQFSKQQKELFKQYYDANLLLVQCLNSDCYVSREVRQEIEDTLLLPIAEIEQRKRGLM
;
A
#
# COMPACT_ATOMS: atom_id res chain seq x y z
N MET A 1 -25.21 -26.02 -42.69
CA MET A 1 -24.25 -26.83 -43.48
C MET A 1 -24.69 -26.83 -44.94
N ALA A 2 -23.88 -26.29 -45.86
CA ALA A 2 -24.21 -26.29 -47.29
C ALA A 2 -24.06 -27.71 -47.87
N LYS A 3 -25.08 -28.20 -48.58
CA LYS A 3 -25.05 -29.51 -49.27
C LYS A 3 -23.98 -29.47 -50.37
N ARG A 4 -22.85 -30.15 -50.18
CA ARG A 4 -21.80 -30.28 -51.22
C ARG A 4 -22.34 -31.06 -52.42
N SER A 5 -22.07 -30.59 -53.64
CA SER A 5 -22.44 -31.26 -54.91
C SER A 5 -21.31 -32.19 -55.39
N LEU A 6 -21.65 -33.32 -56.01
CA LEU A 6 -20.71 -34.30 -56.60
C LEU A 6 -20.78 -34.30 -58.13
N ARG A 7 -19.66 -34.63 -58.80
CA ARG A 7 -19.56 -34.81 -60.26
C ARG A 7 -18.95 -36.19 -60.56
N ALA A 8 -19.33 -36.82 -61.67
CA ALA A 8 -18.84 -38.15 -62.05
C ALA A 8 -17.55 -38.04 -62.88
N SER A 9 -16.57 -38.93 -62.66
CA SER A 9 -15.31 -38.99 -63.42
C SER A 9 -15.57 -39.37 -64.88
N SER A 10 -14.60 -39.13 -65.76
CA SER A 10 -14.67 -39.56 -67.16
C SER A 10 -14.88 -41.08 -67.29
N GLU A 11 -14.20 -41.89 -66.47
CA GLU A 11 -14.38 -43.35 -66.39
C GLU A 11 -15.72 -43.74 -65.77
N GLY A 12 -16.15 -43.03 -64.71
CA GLY A 12 -17.42 -43.23 -64.03
C GLY A 12 -18.62 -42.95 -64.94
N ILE A 13 -18.54 -41.93 -65.79
CA ILE A 13 -19.54 -41.63 -66.82
C ILE A 13 -19.64 -42.77 -67.84
N GLN A 14 -18.52 -43.38 -68.23
CA GLN A 14 -18.52 -44.49 -69.17
C GLN A 14 -19.15 -45.75 -68.56
N LYS A 15 -18.78 -46.11 -67.32
CA LYS A 15 -19.42 -47.20 -66.55
C LYS A 15 -20.93 -46.95 -66.39
N ALA A 16 -21.33 -45.75 -65.97
CA ALA A 16 -22.73 -45.42 -65.79
C ALA A 16 -23.52 -45.51 -67.11
N LYS A 17 -22.95 -45.05 -68.23
CA LYS A 17 -23.60 -45.17 -69.55
C LYS A 17 -23.71 -46.61 -70.04
N SER A 18 -22.75 -47.48 -69.75
CA SER A 18 -22.86 -48.90 -70.14
C SER A 18 -23.99 -49.56 -69.36
N VAL A 19 -24.05 -49.36 -68.05
CA VAL A 19 -25.10 -49.96 -67.21
C VAL A 19 -26.50 -49.43 -67.56
N VAL A 20 -26.64 -48.13 -67.86
CA VAL A 20 -27.91 -47.57 -68.34
C VAL A 20 -28.33 -48.20 -69.67
N LYS A 21 -27.38 -48.47 -70.57
CA LYS A 21 -27.64 -49.13 -71.85
C LYS A 21 -27.99 -50.60 -71.67
N ASP A 22 -27.33 -51.31 -70.77
CA ASP A 22 -27.56 -52.73 -70.48
C ASP A 22 -28.89 -52.97 -69.77
N LYS A 23 -29.33 -52.04 -68.90
CA LYS A 23 -30.66 -52.04 -68.27
C LYS A 23 -31.77 -51.52 -69.20
N GLY A 24 -31.44 -50.96 -70.36
CA GLY A 24 -32.41 -50.43 -71.34
C GLY A 24 -33.18 -49.20 -70.87
N TRP A 25 -32.68 -48.47 -69.88
CA TRP A 25 -33.40 -47.36 -69.25
C TRP A 25 -33.17 -46.02 -69.94
N THR A 26 -34.22 -45.21 -70.01
CA THR A 26 -34.14 -43.81 -70.44
C THR A 26 -33.78 -42.90 -69.27
N GLN A 27 -33.22 -41.73 -69.58
CA GLN A 27 -32.88 -40.71 -68.56
C GLN A 27 -34.11 -40.18 -67.81
N ILE A 28 -35.32 -40.32 -68.38
CA ILE A 28 -36.57 -39.89 -67.76
C ILE A 28 -36.98 -40.92 -66.70
N GLU A 29 -36.95 -42.21 -67.04
CA GLU A 29 -37.28 -43.31 -66.11
C GLU A 29 -36.34 -43.34 -64.90
N ILE A 30 -35.03 -43.12 -65.10
CA ILE A 30 -34.06 -42.99 -63.99
C ILE A 30 -34.42 -41.81 -63.08
N GLY A 31 -34.85 -40.70 -63.66
CA GLY A 31 -35.26 -39.51 -62.91
C GLY A 31 -36.47 -39.81 -62.04
N GLU A 32 -37.51 -40.42 -62.62
CA GLU A 32 -38.74 -40.78 -61.90
C GLU A 32 -38.48 -41.75 -60.75
N GLN A 33 -37.64 -42.77 -60.96
CA GLN A 33 -37.29 -43.76 -59.92
C GLN A 33 -36.50 -43.15 -58.76
N VAL A 34 -35.72 -42.09 -59.01
CA VAL A 34 -34.92 -41.38 -58.00
C VAL A 34 -35.66 -40.15 -57.45
N GLY A 35 -36.90 -39.91 -57.89
CA GLY A 35 -37.70 -38.76 -57.44
C GLY A 35 -37.14 -37.40 -57.91
N THR A 36 -36.49 -37.36 -59.07
CA THR A 36 -35.89 -36.15 -59.67
C THR A 36 -36.29 -35.95 -61.12
N THR A 37 -36.00 -34.77 -61.69
CA THR A 37 -36.28 -34.52 -63.11
C THR A 37 -35.19 -35.14 -64.01
N ARG A 38 -35.41 -35.19 -65.32
CA ARG A 38 -34.38 -35.63 -66.28
C ARG A 38 -33.07 -34.82 -66.18
N GLN A 39 -33.13 -33.57 -65.70
CA GLN A 39 -31.98 -32.67 -65.69
C GLN A 39 -30.81 -33.17 -64.82
N PRO A 40 -30.99 -33.54 -63.54
CA PRO A 40 -29.92 -34.11 -62.72
C PRO A 40 -29.33 -35.40 -63.29
N VAL A 41 -30.15 -36.29 -63.85
CA VAL A 41 -29.67 -37.53 -64.51
C VAL A 41 -28.81 -37.19 -65.73
N ARG A 42 -29.23 -36.22 -66.56
CA ARG A 42 -28.42 -35.74 -67.68
C ARG A 42 -27.11 -35.13 -67.20
N LYS A 43 -27.12 -34.34 -66.12
CA LYS A 43 -25.91 -33.75 -65.52
C LYS A 43 -24.95 -34.83 -65.03
N PHE A 44 -25.45 -35.85 -64.32
CA PHE A 44 -24.68 -37.03 -63.89
C PHE A 44 -23.99 -37.73 -65.08
N LEU A 45 -24.74 -38.06 -66.14
CA LEU A 45 -24.20 -38.74 -67.34
C LEU A 45 -23.35 -37.84 -68.26
N THR A 46 -23.21 -36.55 -67.93
CA THR A 46 -22.38 -35.60 -68.68
C THR A 46 -21.28 -34.96 -67.83
N GLY A 47 -21.06 -35.44 -66.60
CA GLY A 47 -19.98 -34.96 -65.72
C GLY A 47 -20.22 -33.58 -65.09
N LYS A 48 -21.47 -33.10 -65.07
CA LYS A 48 -21.83 -31.84 -64.40
C LYS A 48 -22.19 -32.08 -62.93
N PRO A 49 -21.87 -31.15 -62.02
CA PRO A 49 -22.15 -31.32 -60.60
C PRO A 49 -23.66 -31.35 -60.30
N ILE A 50 -24.05 -32.27 -59.43
CA ILE A 50 -25.42 -32.43 -58.89
C ILE A 50 -25.38 -32.60 -57.37
N GLU A 51 -26.50 -32.37 -56.69
CA GLU A 51 -26.57 -32.52 -55.24
C GLU A 51 -26.18 -33.95 -54.81
N ARG A 52 -25.36 -34.07 -53.76
CA ARG A 52 -24.85 -35.35 -53.27
C ARG A 52 -25.95 -36.40 -53.01
N PRO A 53 -27.11 -36.09 -52.38
CA PRO A 53 -28.18 -37.07 -52.22
C PRO A 53 -28.63 -37.66 -53.56
N THR A 54 -28.92 -36.79 -54.54
CA THR A 54 -29.33 -37.22 -55.89
C THR A 54 -28.22 -38.02 -56.61
N PHE A 55 -26.94 -37.70 -56.38
CA PHE A 55 -25.82 -38.46 -56.95
C PHE A 55 -25.76 -39.89 -56.39
N LEU A 56 -25.92 -40.03 -55.07
CA LEU A 56 -25.92 -41.32 -54.39
C LEU A 56 -27.13 -42.16 -54.79
N ASP A 57 -28.31 -41.55 -54.89
CA ASP A 57 -29.54 -42.24 -55.28
C ASP A 57 -29.46 -42.78 -56.71
N ILE A 58 -28.87 -42.02 -57.65
CA ILE A 58 -28.61 -42.50 -59.02
C ILE A 58 -27.62 -43.67 -59.02
N CYS A 59 -26.52 -43.58 -58.25
CA CYS A 59 -25.55 -44.68 -58.15
C CYS A 59 -26.19 -45.94 -57.55
N CYS A 60 -26.99 -45.79 -56.50
CA CYS A 60 -27.72 -46.89 -55.86
C CYS A 60 -28.71 -47.55 -56.83
N LEU A 61 -29.47 -46.78 -57.60
CA LEU A 61 -30.41 -47.32 -58.59
C LEU A 61 -29.69 -48.09 -59.71
N LEU A 62 -28.53 -47.61 -60.13
CA LEU A 62 -27.71 -48.24 -61.15
C LEU A 62 -26.85 -49.39 -60.62
N ASP A 63 -26.87 -49.67 -59.31
CA ASP A 63 -26.04 -50.67 -58.65
C ASP A 63 -24.53 -50.42 -58.85
N LEU A 64 -24.15 -49.14 -58.76
CA LEU A 64 -22.80 -48.65 -58.92
C LEU A 64 -22.25 -48.17 -57.58
N ASN A 65 -21.00 -48.52 -57.27
CA ASN A 65 -20.31 -47.93 -56.13
C ASN A 65 -20.03 -46.45 -56.39
N TRP A 66 -20.68 -45.57 -55.64
CA TRP A 66 -20.59 -44.12 -55.87
C TRP A 66 -19.16 -43.57 -55.74
N GLU A 67 -18.31 -44.18 -54.92
CA GLU A 67 -16.90 -43.79 -54.75
C GLU A 67 -16.05 -44.06 -56.00
N GLU A 68 -16.42 -45.08 -56.79
CA GLU A 68 -15.76 -45.38 -58.07
C GLU A 68 -16.28 -44.53 -59.23
N ILE A 69 -17.50 -43.99 -59.10
CA ILE A 69 -18.15 -43.20 -60.15
C ILE A 69 -17.89 -41.71 -59.96
N ALA A 70 -17.84 -41.24 -58.72
CA ALA A 70 -17.46 -39.88 -58.42
C ALA A 70 -16.08 -39.60 -59.00
N GLU A 71 -15.92 -38.40 -59.56
CA GLU A 71 -14.57 -37.89 -59.74
C GLU A 71 -13.94 -37.87 -58.35
N PRO A 72 -12.79 -38.55 -58.13
CA PRO A 72 -12.02 -38.30 -56.94
C PRO A 72 -11.92 -36.79 -56.89
N GLU A 73 -12.32 -36.18 -55.76
CA GLU A 73 -12.15 -34.74 -55.58
C GLU A 73 -10.73 -34.51 -56.07
N ALA A 74 -10.58 -33.81 -57.20
CA ALA A 74 -9.28 -33.35 -57.57
C ALA A 74 -8.84 -32.68 -56.27
N GLU A 75 -7.69 -33.09 -55.77
CA GLU A 75 -6.84 -32.15 -55.09
C GLU A 75 -6.58 -31.03 -56.11
N GLU A 76 -7.62 -30.24 -56.42
CA GLU A 76 -7.54 -28.82 -56.67
C GLU A 76 -6.83 -28.33 -55.43
N GLN A 77 -5.52 -28.44 -55.52
CA GLN A 77 -4.52 -27.78 -54.73
C GLN A 77 -5.09 -27.49 -53.34
N ASN A 78 -4.77 -28.39 -52.40
CA ASN A 78 -4.33 -27.96 -51.07
C ASN A 78 -3.07 -27.07 -51.20
N GLN A 79 -3.12 -26.04 -52.05
CA GLN A 79 -2.79 -24.66 -51.75
C GLN A 79 -4.07 -23.92 -51.29
N LYS A 80 -4.96 -24.55 -50.52
CA LYS A 80 -5.08 -23.98 -49.19
C LYS A 80 -3.71 -24.16 -48.60
N ASN A 81 -2.91 -23.09 -48.64
CA ASN A 81 -1.78 -22.92 -47.77
C ASN A 81 -2.18 -23.62 -46.47
N SER A 82 -1.53 -24.72 -46.09
CA SER A 82 -1.35 -24.92 -44.66
C SER A 82 -0.60 -23.65 -44.29
N ILE A 83 -1.35 -22.61 -43.92
CA ILE A 83 -0.79 -21.42 -43.32
C ILE A 83 -0.06 -22.05 -42.17
N ASP A 84 1.26 -22.11 -42.29
CA ASP A 84 2.11 -22.48 -41.20
C ASP A 84 1.82 -21.39 -40.18
N ILE A 85 0.91 -21.71 -39.27
CA ILE A 85 0.34 -20.72 -38.37
C ILE A 85 1.43 -20.17 -37.47
N ASP A 86 2.46 -20.97 -37.19
CA ASP A 86 3.62 -20.54 -36.44
C ASP A 86 4.46 -19.56 -37.28
N ALA A 87 4.69 -19.84 -38.56
CA ALA A 87 5.34 -18.89 -39.47
C ALA A 87 4.53 -17.59 -39.63
N LEU A 88 3.20 -17.68 -39.73
CA LEU A 88 2.31 -16.51 -39.82
C LEU A 88 2.35 -15.69 -38.54
N VAL A 89 2.33 -16.33 -37.37
CA VAL A 89 2.46 -15.65 -36.08
C VAL A 89 3.79 -14.91 -36.00
N GLN A 90 4.91 -15.54 -36.40
CA GLN A 90 6.21 -14.87 -36.42
C GLN A 90 6.24 -13.69 -37.39
N GLU A 91 5.73 -13.86 -38.61
CA GLU A 91 5.64 -12.80 -39.61
C GLU A 91 4.83 -11.59 -39.09
N VAL A 92 3.65 -11.85 -38.53
CA VAL A 92 2.79 -10.79 -37.98
C VAL A 92 3.48 -10.11 -36.80
N ARG A 93 4.15 -10.86 -35.92
CA ARG A 93 4.88 -10.29 -34.78
C ARG A 93 6.00 -9.35 -35.21
N GLU A 94 6.83 -9.76 -36.16
CA GLU A 94 7.90 -8.90 -36.69
C GLU A 94 7.34 -7.59 -37.24
N LYS A 95 6.21 -7.67 -37.95
CA LYS A 95 5.53 -6.49 -38.52
C LYS A 95 4.95 -5.57 -37.45
N ILE A 96 4.28 -6.09 -36.42
CA ILE A 96 3.63 -5.26 -35.40
C ILE A 96 4.57 -4.85 -34.25
N GLN A 97 5.79 -5.41 -34.18
CA GLN A 97 6.74 -5.14 -33.11
C GLN A 97 7.01 -3.65 -32.88
N PRO A 98 7.26 -2.81 -33.91
CA PRO A 98 7.45 -1.37 -33.73
C PRO A 98 6.22 -0.67 -33.13
N ILE A 99 5.02 -1.13 -33.48
CA ILE A 99 3.74 -0.57 -32.99
C ILE A 99 3.57 -0.88 -31.50
N ILE A 100 3.80 -2.13 -31.11
CA ILE A 100 3.72 -2.55 -29.70
C ILE A 100 4.79 -1.84 -28.87
N GLN A 101 6.04 -1.77 -29.36
CA GLN A 101 7.11 -1.05 -28.67
C GLN A 101 6.80 0.44 -28.50
N GLY A 102 6.26 1.10 -29.53
CA GLY A 102 5.87 2.51 -29.45
C GLY A 102 4.74 2.78 -28.45
N ARG A 103 3.76 1.88 -28.35
CA ARG A 103 2.59 2.05 -27.45
C ARG A 103 2.83 1.58 -26.02
N CYS A 104 3.59 0.49 -25.86
CA CYS A 104 3.73 -0.24 -24.61
C CYS A 104 5.12 -0.16 -24.00
N GLY A 105 6.16 0.14 -24.78
CA GLY A 105 7.56 0.06 -24.33
C GLY A 105 8.01 1.18 -23.39
N THR A 106 7.25 2.28 -23.29
CA THR A 106 7.56 3.40 -22.38
C THR A 106 6.37 3.79 -21.52
N MET A 107 6.68 4.37 -20.37
CA MET A 107 5.73 4.84 -19.38
C MET A 107 6.04 6.28 -18.99
N ARG A 108 4.97 7.06 -18.81
CA ARG A 108 5.02 8.38 -18.19
C ARG A 108 3.94 8.44 -17.11
N VAL A 109 4.36 8.67 -15.88
CA VAL A 109 3.48 8.68 -14.71
C VAL A 109 3.59 10.05 -14.05
N LEU A 110 2.46 10.61 -13.59
CA LEU A 110 2.42 11.94 -12.95
C LEU A 110 3.20 12.99 -13.77
N ASP A 111 3.97 13.85 -13.12
CA ASP A 111 4.65 15.00 -13.74
C ASP A 111 6.07 14.70 -14.21
N MET A 112 6.39 13.42 -14.45
CA MET A 112 7.69 13.02 -15.00
C MET A 112 8.03 13.82 -16.25
N ALA A 113 9.23 14.41 -16.24
CA ALA A 113 9.76 15.18 -17.34
C ALA A 113 10.02 14.29 -18.57
N HIS A 114 10.47 13.06 -18.37
CA HIS A 114 10.88 12.14 -19.43
C HIS A 114 10.20 10.77 -19.25
N PRO A 115 9.78 10.10 -20.34
CA PRO A 115 9.32 8.72 -20.26
C PRO A 115 10.43 7.77 -19.79
N ILE A 116 10.06 6.72 -19.04
CA ILE A 116 10.97 5.64 -18.64
C ILE A 116 10.59 4.37 -19.40
N GLY A 117 11.58 3.52 -19.73
CA GLY A 117 11.34 2.21 -20.31
C GLY A 117 10.53 1.33 -19.37
N LEU A 118 9.49 0.67 -19.89
CA LEU A 118 8.61 -0.17 -19.05
C LEU A 118 9.40 -1.26 -18.31
N ASN A 119 10.31 -1.94 -19.01
CA ASN A 119 11.12 -3.01 -18.44
C ASN A 119 12.12 -2.52 -17.38
N ASP A 120 12.44 -1.22 -17.38
CA ASP A 120 13.38 -0.65 -16.40
C ASP A 120 12.74 -0.43 -15.03
N ILE A 121 11.40 -0.35 -14.96
CA ILE A 121 10.65 -0.05 -13.73
C ILE A 121 9.61 -1.11 -13.39
N TYR A 122 9.35 -2.06 -14.30
CA TYR A 122 8.32 -3.05 -14.10
C TYR A 122 8.62 -3.90 -12.86
N THR A 123 7.58 -4.08 -12.06
CA THR A 123 7.57 -4.93 -10.88
C THR A 123 6.40 -5.87 -11.04
N ASN A 124 6.63 -7.15 -10.75
CA ASN A 124 5.61 -8.18 -10.91
C ASN A 124 4.32 -7.79 -10.19
N VAL A 125 3.17 -8.03 -10.83
CA VAL A 125 1.86 -7.78 -10.24
C VAL A 125 1.33 -9.06 -9.61
N ASN A 126 0.85 -8.97 -8.38
CA ASN A 126 0.16 -10.05 -7.69
C ASN A 126 -1.35 -9.85 -7.81
N ILE A 127 -2.09 -10.94 -7.90
CA ILE A 127 -3.55 -10.93 -7.97
C ILE A 127 -4.18 -11.77 -6.85
N LEU A 128 -5.44 -11.45 -6.56
CA LEU A 128 -6.33 -12.15 -5.67
C LEU A 128 -7.42 -12.80 -6.51
N GLU A 129 -7.58 -14.11 -6.37
CA GLU A 129 -8.65 -14.85 -7.08
C GLU A 129 -10.05 -14.51 -6.53
N LYS A 130 -10.13 -13.88 -5.35
CA LYS A 130 -11.40 -13.42 -4.75
C LYS A 130 -11.42 -11.90 -4.66
N ILE A 131 -12.49 -11.31 -5.17
CA ILE A 131 -12.71 -9.86 -5.12
C ILE A 131 -13.09 -9.44 -3.69
N THR A 132 -12.25 -8.62 -3.07
CA THR A 132 -12.31 -8.18 -1.67
C THR A 132 -13.68 -7.63 -1.30
N GLY A 133 -14.20 -6.66 -2.07
CA GLY A 133 -15.48 -5.99 -1.83
C GLY A 133 -16.72 -6.85 -2.07
N ARG A 134 -16.60 -8.02 -2.72
CA ARG A 134 -17.74 -8.92 -2.98
C ARG A 134 -17.91 -10.00 -1.92
N ARG A 135 -16.98 -10.07 -0.96
CA ARG A 135 -17.03 -11.03 0.15
C ARG A 135 -18.15 -10.69 1.10
N ARG A 136 -18.79 -11.71 1.68
CA ARG A 136 -19.76 -11.56 2.77
C ARG A 136 -19.01 -11.76 4.08
N LYS A 137 -18.48 -10.67 4.63
CA LYS A 137 -17.84 -10.65 5.95
C LYS A 137 -18.53 -9.63 6.84
N GLU A 138 -18.45 -9.86 8.14
CA GLU A 138 -18.88 -8.87 9.13
C GLU A 138 -17.73 -7.94 9.52
N ILE A 139 -18.07 -6.76 10.06
CA ILE A 139 -17.07 -5.79 10.54
C ILE A 139 -16.13 -6.44 11.58
N ALA A 140 -16.66 -7.27 12.49
CA ALA A 140 -15.86 -7.95 13.50
C ALA A 140 -14.78 -8.87 12.90
N GLU A 141 -15.09 -9.56 11.81
CA GLU A 141 -14.14 -10.43 11.10
C GLU A 141 -13.06 -9.61 10.40
N LEU A 142 -13.44 -8.51 9.75
CA LEU A 142 -12.50 -7.58 9.12
C LEU A 142 -11.54 -6.96 10.15
N LEU A 143 -12.06 -6.61 11.33
CA LEU A 143 -11.23 -6.10 12.42
C LEU A 143 -10.22 -7.16 12.88
N GLN A 144 -10.63 -8.43 13.06
CA GLN A 144 -9.70 -9.49 13.46
C GLN A 144 -8.54 -9.70 12.47
N GLU A 145 -8.80 -9.51 11.17
CA GLU A 145 -7.77 -9.63 10.11
C GLU A 145 -6.72 -8.51 10.14
N CYS A 146 -7.06 -7.33 10.68
CA CYS A 146 -6.16 -6.17 10.67
C CYS A 146 -5.08 -6.15 11.78
N ASN A 147 -4.87 -7.24 12.54
CA ASN A 147 -3.88 -7.37 13.62
C ASN A 147 -3.82 -6.15 14.59
N PHE A 148 -4.87 -5.95 15.37
CA PHE A 148 -5.04 -4.86 16.34
C PHE A 148 -4.02 -4.79 17.49
N LYS A 149 -3.10 -5.77 17.61
CA LYS A 149 -2.22 -5.88 18.78
C LYS A 149 -1.12 -4.81 18.81
N ASP A 150 -0.76 -4.25 17.66
CA ASP A 150 0.12 -3.09 17.55
C ASP A 150 -0.63 -1.97 16.81
N VAL A 151 -1.26 -1.06 17.58
CA VAL A 151 -2.07 0.09 17.08
C VAL A 151 -1.27 0.99 16.12
N GLU A 152 0.06 0.89 16.12
CA GLU A 152 0.98 1.65 15.27
C GLU A 152 1.07 1.07 13.83
N ARG A 153 0.74 -0.22 13.63
CA ARG A 153 0.96 -0.96 12.37
C ARG A 153 -0.28 -1.22 11.52
N PHE A 154 -1.19 -0.26 11.49
CA PHE A 154 -2.51 -0.46 10.93
C PHE A 154 -2.48 -0.50 9.39
N GLY A 155 -2.43 -1.71 8.81
CA GLY A 155 -2.58 -1.90 7.37
C GLY A 155 -4.03 -2.18 7.03
N LEU A 156 -4.85 -1.16 6.77
CA LEU A 156 -6.22 -1.34 6.23
C LEU A 156 -6.22 -2.13 4.90
N GLY A 157 -5.05 -2.25 4.24
CA GLY A 157 -4.82 -3.04 3.02
C GLY A 157 -4.15 -4.42 3.19
N LYS A 158 -3.83 -4.89 4.40
CA LYS A 158 -3.19 -6.21 4.57
C LYS A 158 -4.20 -7.34 4.37
N ILE A 159 -4.34 -7.78 3.13
CA ILE A 159 -5.18 -8.92 2.73
C ILE A 159 -4.44 -10.22 3.04
N THR A 160 -5.08 -11.10 3.82
CA THR A 160 -4.57 -12.43 4.23
C THR A 160 -4.76 -13.52 3.18
N GLU A 161 -5.44 -13.21 2.07
CA GLU A 161 -5.69 -14.15 0.99
C GLU A 161 -4.40 -14.52 0.25
N LYS A 162 -4.40 -15.72 -0.35
CA LYS A 162 -3.29 -16.19 -1.18
C LYS A 162 -3.15 -15.26 -2.39
N ARG A 163 -1.95 -14.68 -2.53
CA ARG A 163 -1.52 -13.92 -3.69
C ARG A 163 -1.01 -14.90 -4.75
N VAL A 164 -1.41 -14.68 -6.01
CA VAL A 164 -0.92 -15.44 -7.16
C VAL A 164 -0.25 -14.46 -8.12
N PRO A 165 0.92 -14.78 -8.71
CA PRO A 165 1.52 -13.95 -9.73
C PRO A 165 0.56 -13.71 -10.91
N GLY A 166 0.50 -12.47 -11.40
CA GLY A 166 -0.41 -12.09 -12.48
C GLY A 166 -0.19 -12.86 -13.77
N LEU A 167 1.05 -13.23 -14.09
CA LEU A 167 1.39 -14.05 -15.26
C LEU A 167 0.74 -15.44 -15.17
N GLU A 168 0.84 -16.11 -14.02
CA GLU A 168 0.21 -17.42 -13.78
C GLU A 168 -1.32 -17.34 -13.96
N ALA A 169 -1.94 -16.22 -13.59
CA ALA A 169 -3.37 -16.02 -13.77
C ALA A 169 -3.75 -15.93 -15.26
N VAL A 170 -2.94 -15.25 -16.07
CA VAL A 170 -3.16 -15.10 -17.52
C VAL A 170 -2.94 -16.44 -18.23
N GLU A 171 -2.01 -17.28 -17.77
CA GLU A 171 -1.82 -18.63 -18.30
C GLU A 171 -2.96 -19.58 -17.92
N LYS A 172 -3.48 -19.44 -16.69
CA LYS A 172 -4.55 -20.30 -16.17
C LYS A 172 -5.91 -20.03 -16.81
N TYR A 173 -6.22 -18.77 -17.10
CA TYR A 173 -7.55 -18.34 -17.56
C TYR A 173 -7.49 -17.72 -18.95
N THR A 174 -8.15 -18.35 -19.92
CA THR A 174 -8.21 -17.87 -21.31
C THR A 174 -8.98 -16.56 -21.48
N LYS A 175 -9.95 -16.29 -20.59
CA LYS A 175 -10.73 -15.04 -20.54
C LYS A 175 -10.66 -14.46 -19.14
N LEU A 176 -9.84 -13.43 -18.95
CA LEU A 176 -9.54 -12.84 -17.65
C LEU A 176 -9.94 -11.37 -17.61
N MET A 177 -10.64 -10.97 -16.55
CA MET A 177 -10.96 -9.58 -16.24
C MET A 177 -10.23 -9.17 -14.97
N ILE A 178 -9.30 -8.24 -15.11
CA ILE A 178 -8.43 -7.73 -14.05
C ILE A 178 -9.05 -6.46 -13.47
N LEU A 179 -9.54 -6.59 -12.24
CA LEU A 179 -10.12 -5.52 -11.44
C LEU A 179 -9.06 -4.91 -10.52
N GLY A 180 -9.23 -3.65 -10.15
CA GLY A 180 -8.36 -3.04 -9.15
C GLY A 180 -8.64 -1.56 -8.93
N LYS A 181 -8.09 -1.00 -7.87
CA LYS A 181 -8.21 0.42 -7.52
C LYS A 181 -7.57 1.33 -8.59
N PRO A 182 -7.89 2.63 -8.64
CA PRO A 182 -7.11 3.61 -9.39
C PRO A 182 -5.62 3.53 -8.99
N GLY A 183 -4.70 3.61 -9.96
CA GLY A 183 -3.27 3.55 -9.69
C GLY A 183 -2.68 2.17 -9.34
N ALA A 184 -3.48 1.09 -9.30
CA ALA A 184 -3.00 -0.26 -8.97
C ALA A 184 -2.08 -0.93 -10.03
N GLY A 185 -1.79 -0.25 -11.15
CA GLY A 185 -0.87 -0.78 -12.18
C GLY A 185 -1.51 -1.67 -13.25
N LYS A 186 -2.84 -1.74 -13.36
CA LYS A 186 -3.56 -2.56 -14.37
C LYS A 186 -3.10 -2.31 -15.82
N THR A 187 -3.13 -1.05 -16.27
CA THR A 187 -2.64 -0.69 -17.63
C THR A 187 -1.17 -1.06 -17.81
N THR A 188 -0.34 -0.84 -16.78
CA THR A 188 1.09 -1.19 -16.79
C THR A 188 1.29 -2.69 -16.96
N PHE A 189 0.47 -3.51 -16.30
CA PHE A 189 0.48 -4.97 -16.45
C PHE A 189 0.09 -5.41 -17.87
N LEU A 190 -0.95 -4.84 -18.47
CA LEU A 190 -1.32 -5.15 -19.86
C LEU A 190 -0.24 -4.75 -20.86
N LYS A 191 0.38 -3.58 -20.68
CA LYS A 191 1.52 -3.17 -21.52
C LYS A 191 2.70 -4.13 -21.36
N TYR A 192 2.94 -4.62 -20.14
CA TYR A 192 4.00 -5.60 -19.89
C TYR A 192 3.69 -6.93 -20.59
N LEU A 193 2.47 -7.45 -20.49
CA LEU A 193 2.04 -8.65 -21.24
C LEU A 193 2.27 -8.49 -22.74
N ALA A 194 1.93 -7.33 -23.31
CA ALA A 194 2.16 -7.05 -24.73
C ALA A 194 3.66 -7.08 -25.08
N MET A 195 4.51 -6.46 -24.25
CA MET A 195 5.97 -6.40 -24.45
C MET A 195 6.64 -7.77 -24.29
N GLN A 196 6.20 -8.59 -23.34
CA GLN A 196 6.72 -9.95 -23.14
C GLN A 196 6.27 -10.88 -24.26
N CYS A 197 5.02 -10.76 -24.70
CA CYS A 197 4.48 -11.54 -25.81
C CYS A 197 5.14 -11.20 -27.14
N ILE A 198 5.32 -9.92 -27.45
CA ILE A 198 6.01 -9.52 -28.68
C ILE A 198 7.49 -9.90 -28.67
N GLY A 199 8.12 -9.97 -27.49
CA GLY A 199 9.50 -10.46 -27.31
C GLY A 199 9.62 -11.99 -27.32
N GLY A 200 8.52 -12.73 -27.15
CA GLY A 200 8.49 -14.19 -27.17
C GLY A 200 8.79 -14.86 -25.82
N GLU A 201 8.94 -14.05 -24.77
CA GLU A 201 9.21 -14.50 -23.40
C GLU A 201 7.93 -15.04 -22.73
N PHE A 202 6.76 -14.58 -23.16
CA PHE A 202 5.45 -14.99 -22.62
C PHE A 202 4.46 -15.28 -23.74
N GLN A 203 3.83 -16.46 -23.77
CA GLN A 203 2.92 -16.86 -24.85
C GLN A 203 3.52 -16.56 -26.25
N GLY A 204 4.77 -17.00 -26.46
CA GLY A 204 5.53 -16.73 -27.67
C GLY A 204 4.94 -17.39 -28.94
N ASP A 205 3.93 -18.22 -28.78
CA ASP A 205 3.11 -18.79 -29.83
C ASP A 205 1.94 -17.87 -30.24
N ARG A 206 1.79 -16.67 -29.66
CA ARG A 206 0.68 -15.74 -29.93
C ARG A 206 1.13 -14.37 -30.41
N VAL A 207 0.20 -13.64 -31.01
CA VAL A 207 0.35 -12.24 -31.42
C VAL A 207 -0.38 -11.33 -30.42
N PRO A 208 0.30 -10.36 -29.77
CA PRO A 208 -0.36 -9.44 -28.86
C PRO A 208 -1.11 -8.33 -29.61
N ILE A 209 -2.38 -8.12 -29.25
CA ILE A 209 -3.24 -7.06 -29.79
C ILE A 209 -3.65 -6.16 -28.63
N PHE A 210 -3.12 -4.94 -28.58
CA PHE A 210 -3.41 -3.98 -27.51
C PHE A 210 -4.43 -2.93 -27.97
N VAL A 211 -5.59 -2.90 -27.31
CA VAL A 211 -6.70 -1.99 -27.60
C VAL A 211 -7.05 -1.18 -26.36
N THR A 212 -6.96 0.14 -26.46
CA THR A 212 -7.57 1.08 -25.53
C THR A 212 -9.06 1.14 -25.79
N LEU A 213 -9.88 0.71 -24.83
CA LEU A 213 -11.34 0.63 -24.99
C LEU A 213 -11.97 2.02 -25.17
N LYS A 214 -11.35 3.06 -24.58
CA LYS A 214 -11.72 4.46 -24.82
C LYS A 214 -11.57 4.85 -26.29
N ASP A 215 -10.39 4.61 -26.88
CA ASP A 215 -10.12 5.00 -28.28
C ASP A 215 -10.96 4.18 -29.25
N PHE A 216 -11.30 2.94 -28.90
CA PHE A 216 -12.25 2.12 -29.67
C PHE A 216 -13.67 2.68 -29.61
N ALA A 217 -14.13 3.08 -28.42
CA ALA A 217 -15.46 3.67 -28.26
C ALA A 217 -15.60 4.99 -29.03
N GLU A 218 -14.59 5.85 -28.95
CA GLU A 218 -14.55 7.19 -29.56
C GLU A 218 -14.18 7.18 -31.06
N ALA A 219 -13.92 6.00 -31.65
CA ALA A 219 -13.55 5.87 -33.05
C ALA A 219 -14.63 6.40 -34.01
N ALA A 220 -14.20 7.14 -35.03
CA ALA A 220 -15.09 7.64 -36.08
C ALA A 220 -15.84 6.49 -36.78
N ASN A 221 -17.11 6.70 -37.13
CA ASN A 221 -18.02 5.72 -37.72
C ASN A 221 -18.38 4.51 -36.84
N LYS A 222 -17.90 4.46 -35.58
CA LYS A 222 -18.27 3.43 -34.62
C LYS A 222 -18.10 1.98 -35.17
N PRO A 223 -16.91 1.61 -35.69
CA PRO A 223 -16.66 0.31 -36.31
C PRO A 223 -16.84 -0.86 -35.32
N GLY A 224 -16.96 -2.07 -35.86
CA GLY A 224 -16.88 -3.30 -35.06
C GLY A 224 -15.46 -3.53 -34.51
N LEU A 225 -15.30 -4.35 -33.47
CA LEU A 225 -13.99 -4.53 -32.82
C LEU A 225 -12.92 -5.11 -33.78
N LEU A 226 -13.28 -6.08 -34.61
CA LEU A 226 -12.37 -6.64 -35.61
C LEU A 226 -11.91 -5.57 -36.62
N GLU A 227 -12.86 -4.80 -37.15
CA GLU A 227 -12.60 -3.74 -38.11
C GLU A 227 -11.66 -2.69 -37.49
N TYR A 228 -11.93 -2.28 -36.24
CA TYR A 228 -11.06 -1.35 -35.52
C TYR A 228 -9.62 -1.86 -35.37
N ILE A 229 -9.44 -3.13 -34.95
CA ILE A 229 -8.12 -3.76 -34.81
C ILE A 229 -7.37 -3.75 -36.14
N THR A 230 -8.07 -4.06 -37.24
CA THR A 230 -7.46 -4.05 -38.59
C THR A 230 -7.11 -2.63 -39.06
N GLN A 231 -7.98 -1.65 -38.84
CA GLN A 231 -7.74 -0.25 -39.24
C GLN A 231 -6.59 0.39 -38.47
N GLN A 232 -6.47 0.12 -37.17
CA GLN A 232 -5.36 0.62 -36.36
C GLN A 232 -4.01 0.13 -36.84
N SER A 233 -3.96 -1.13 -37.30
CA SER A 233 -2.75 -1.75 -37.83
C SER A 233 -2.30 -1.09 -39.16
N VAL A 234 -3.24 -0.62 -39.97
CA VAL A 234 -3.00 0.05 -41.26
C VAL A 234 -2.58 1.52 -41.08
N GLY A 235 -3.18 2.24 -40.12
CA GLY A 235 -2.94 3.67 -39.89
C GLY A 235 -1.51 4.04 -39.47
N CYS A 236 -0.71 3.08 -39.00
CA CYS A 236 0.70 3.29 -38.67
C CYS A 236 1.66 3.23 -39.88
N GLY A 237 1.17 2.93 -41.10
CA GLY A 237 1.98 2.91 -42.32
C GLY A 237 2.94 1.71 -42.43
N VAL A 238 2.76 0.69 -41.57
CA VAL A 238 3.64 -0.50 -41.47
C VAL A 238 3.08 -1.70 -42.25
N ILE A 239 1.80 -1.67 -42.65
CA ILE A 239 1.07 -2.82 -43.18
C ILE A 239 0.47 -2.51 -44.56
N GLU A 240 0.81 -3.33 -45.56
CA GLU A 240 0.15 -3.35 -46.88
C GLU A 240 -1.20 -4.08 -46.79
N THR A 241 -2.08 -3.93 -47.79
CA THR A 241 -3.44 -4.57 -47.78
C THR A 241 -3.42 -6.09 -47.61
N ARG A 242 -2.27 -6.76 -47.86
CA ARG A 242 -2.07 -8.19 -47.64
C ARG A 242 -1.85 -8.58 -46.17
N ASP A 243 -1.43 -7.69 -45.28
CA ASP A 243 -1.19 -8.06 -43.87
C ASP A 243 -2.43 -7.92 -42.98
N ILE A 244 -3.49 -7.28 -43.49
CA ILE A 244 -4.81 -7.25 -42.85
C ILE A 244 -5.41 -8.65 -42.80
N THR A 245 -5.30 -9.41 -43.91
CA THR A 245 -5.73 -10.81 -43.98
C THR A 245 -4.91 -11.68 -43.02
N SER A 246 -3.61 -11.47 -42.91
CA SER A 246 -2.73 -12.21 -41.99
C SER A 246 -3.12 -12.03 -40.51
N LEU A 247 -3.48 -10.81 -40.08
CA LEU A 247 -3.92 -10.57 -38.70
C LEU A 247 -5.31 -11.18 -38.41
N GLN A 248 -6.21 -11.14 -39.39
CA GLN A 248 -7.52 -11.82 -39.28
C GLN A 248 -7.34 -13.33 -39.18
N ASP A 249 -6.50 -13.92 -40.02
CA ASP A 249 -6.19 -15.36 -40.01
C ASP A 249 -5.61 -15.78 -38.64
N VAL A 250 -4.74 -14.97 -38.03
CA VAL A 250 -4.21 -15.21 -36.66
C VAL A 250 -5.32 -15.24 -35.61
N ILE A 251 -6.27 -14.30 -35.67
CA ILE A 251 -7.41 -14.24 -34.74
C ILE A 251 -8.35 -15.43 -34.98
N GLU A 252 -8.65 -15.77 -36.24
CA GLU A 252 -9.48 -16.91 -36.61
C GLU A 252 -8.87 -18.25 -36.14
N CYS A 253 -7.54 -18.35 -36.17
CA CYS A 253 -6.80 -19.53 -35.71
C CYS A 253 -6.58 -19.59 -34.19
N GLY A 254 -7.07 -18.61 -33.41
CA GLY A 254 -6.95 -18.61 -31.94
C GLY A 254 -5.56 -18.23 -31.41
N ARG A 255 -4.70 -17.65 -32.26
CA ARG A 255 -3.31 -17.35 -31.95
C ARG A 255 -3.08 -15.89 -31.58
N ALA A 256 -4.11 -15.18 -31.13
CA ALA A 256 -3.99 -13.84 -30.57
C ALA A 256 -4.04 -13.84 -29.03
N LEU A 257 -3.31 -12.87 -28.45
CA LEU A 257 -3.45 -12.41 -27.07
C LEU A 257 -4.08 -11.01 -27.11
N ILE A 258 -5.35 -10.91 -26.78
CA ILE A 258 -6.19 -9.73 -26.95
C ILE A 258 -6.28 -8.98 -25.62
N LEU A 259 -5.66 -7.80 -25.58
CA LEU A 259 -5.47 -6.99 -24.39
C LEU A 259 -6.37 -5.74 -24.49
N LEU A 260 -7.40 -5.69 -23.67
CA LEU A 260 -8.44 -4.67 -23.69
C LEU A 260 -8.32 -3.77 -22.44
N ASP A 261 -7.74 -2.58 -22.60
CA ASP A 261 -7.44 -1.69 -21.47
C ASP A 261 -8.53 -0.64 -21.24
N GLY A 262 -8.94 -0.49 -19.97
CA GLY A 262 -9.67 0.67 -19.49
C GLY A 262 -11.17 0.65 -19.77
N LEU A 263 -11.86 -0.46 -19.46
CA LEU A 263 -13.32 -0.54 -19.67
C LEU A 263 -14.08 0.57 -18.92
N ASP A 264 -13.58 0.96 -17.75
CA ASP A 264 -14.16 2.03 -16.95
C ASP A 264 -14.04 3.43 -17.59
N GLU A 265 -13.13 3.61 -18.55
CA GLU A 265 -12.83 4.92 -19.15
C GLU A 265 -13.77 5.30 -20.30
N VAL A 266 -14.65 4.38 -20.69
CA VAL A 266 -15.64 4.54 -21.74
C VAL A 266 -16.81 5.41 -21.25
N ARG A 267 -17.36 6.23 -22.15
CA ARG A 267 -18.54 7.07 -21.86
C ARG A 267 -19.79 6.21 -21.74
N GLU A 268 -20.71 6.61 -20.86
CA GLU A 268 -21.96 5.87 -20.63
C GLU A 268 -22.78 5.63 -21.92
N GLU A 269 -22.75 6.58 -22.85
CA GLU A 269 -23.46 6.52 -24.13
C GLU A 269 -22.94 5.39 -25.07
N ASP A 270 -21.66 5.04 -24.96
CA ASP A 270 -21.03 4.01 -25.81
C ASP A 270 -20.97 2.63 -25.14
N ASN A 271 -21.17 2.57 -23.81
CA ASN A 271 -21.07 1.34 -23.03
C ASN A 271 -21.91 0.18 -23.60
N LYS A 272 -23.18 0.42 -23.95
CA LYS A 272 -24.06 -0.65 -24.46
C LYS A 272 -23.53 -1.27 -25.75
N ARG A 273 -23.04 -0.44 -26.68
CA ARG A 273 -22.44 -0.92 -27.93
C ARG A 273 -21.18 -1.70 -27.63
N LEU A 274 -20.26 -1.10 -26.88
CA LEU A 274 -18.95 -1.68 -26.58
C LEU A 274 -19.05 -3.02 -25.85
N LEU A 275 -19.90 -3.14 -24.83
CA LEU A 275 -20.11 -4.40 -24.11
C LEU A 275 -20.73 -5.49 -24.98
N LYS A 276 -21.58 -5.11 -25.95
CA LYS A 276 -22.11 -6.05 -26.92
C LYS A 276 -21.01 -6.52 -27.87
N GLU A 277 -20.26 -5.59 -28.46
CA GLU A 277 -19.17 -5.89 -29.39
C GLU A 277 -18.10 -6.79 -28.76
N ILE A 278 -17.67 -6.49 -27.52
CA ILE A 278 -16.67 -7.32 -26.82
C ILE A 278 -17.23 -8.73 -26.56
N ARG A 279 -18.50 -8.85 -26.14
CA ARG A 279 -19.13 -10.15 -25.93
C ARG A 279 -19.18 -10.96 -27.23
N ASP A 280 -19.78 -10.38 -28.27
CA ASP A 280 -19.97 -11.01 -29.57
C ASP A 280 -18.60 -11.42 -30.17
N PHE A 281 -17.61 -10.53 -30.11
CA PHE A 281 -16.25 -10.81 -30.58
C PHE A 281 -15.55 -11.91 -29.77
N SER A 282 -15.62 -11.87 -28.44
CA SER A 282 -15.01 -12.89 -27.59
C SER A 282 -15.67 -14.27 -27.73
N ASP A 283 -16.95 -14.29 -28.11
CA ASP A 283 -17.71 -15.51 -28.34
C ASP A 283 -17.45 -16.10 -29.73
N GLN A 284 -17.34 -15.23 -30.75
CA GLN A 284 -16.98 -15.63 -32.09
C GLN A 284 -15.56 -16.19 -32.15
N TYR A 285 -14.60 -15.55 -31.48
CA TYR A 285 -13.17 -15.90 -31.53
C TYR A 285 -12.67 -16.51 -30.22
N CYS A 286 -13.39 -17.51 -29.72
CA CYS A 286 -13.24 -18.05 -28.36
C CYS A 286 -11.90 -18.76 -28.04
N GLU A 287 -11.13 -19.16 -29.05
CA GLU A 287 -9.81 -19.81 -28.89
C GLU A 287 -8.67 -18.83 -28.57
N ASN A 288 -8.91 -17.52 -28.73
CA ASN A 288 -7.94 -16.49 -28.37
C ASN A 288 -7.89 -16.27 -26.85
N HIS A 289 -6.77 -15.76 -26.35
CA HIS A 289 -6.65 -15.31 -24.97
C HIS A 289 -7.12 -13.87 -24.88
N PHE A 290 -7.94 -13.57 -23.87
CA PHE A 290 -8.48 -12.25 -23.59
C PHE A 290 -8.09 -11.81 -22.20
N VAL A 291 -7.48 -10.64 -22.09
CA VAL A 291 -7.23 -9.97 -20.82
C VAL A 291 -7.82 -8.57 -20.88
N MET A 292 -8.74 -8.27 -19.97
CA MET A 292 -9.43 -6.99 -19.91
C MET A 292 -9.19 -6.32 -18.57
N THR A 293 -9.07 -4.99 -18.53
CA THR A 293 -8.95 -4.25 -17.26
C THR A 293 -10.18 -3.38 -16.99
N CYS A 294 -10.53 -3.28 -15.70
CA CYS A 294 -11.57 -2.36 -15.24
C CYS A 294 -11.31 -1.93 -13.79
N ARG A 295 -11.94 -0.84 -13.33
CA ARG A 295 -11.93 -0.48 -11.91
C ARG A 295 -12.79 -1.46 -11.10
N ILE A 296 -12.35 -1.79 -9.89
CA ILE A 296 -13.07 -2.74 -9.01
C ILE A 296 -14.49 -2.27 -8.63
N ALA A 297 -14.71 -0.96 -8.60
CA ALA A 297 -16.01 -0.34 -8.31
C ALA A 297 -17.01 -0.42 -9.48
N ALA A 298 -16.56 -0.85 -10.66
CA ALA A 298 -17.33 -0.87 -11.91
C ALA A 298 -18.24 -2.11 -12.00
N ARG A 299 -19.23 -2.19 -11.10
CA ARG A 299 -20.04 -3.41 -10.87
C ARG A 299 -21.01 -3.76 -11.99
N GLU A 300 -21.37 -2.80 -12.83
CA GLU A 300 -22.30 -3.02 -13.94
C GLU A 300 -21.72 -3.88 -15.08
N TYR A 301 -20.40 -4.08 -15.11
CA TYR A 301 -19.72 -4.82 -16.17
C TYR A 301 -19.46 -6.26 -15.73
N THR A 302 -20.47 -7.12 -15.86
CA THR A 302 -20.31 -8.56 -15.64
C THR A 302 -20.29 -9.29 -16.98
N PHE A 303 -19.20 -10.02 -17.24
CA PHE A 303 -19.08 -10.91 -18.39
C PHE A 303 -19.10 -12.37 -17.90
N GLU A 304 -20.17 -13.10 -18.18
CA GLU A 304 -20.38 -14.47 -17.65
C GLU A 304 -19.24 -15.45 -17.96
N LYS A 305 -18.54 -15.24 -19.09
CA LYS A 305 -17.45 -16.12 -19.55
C LYS A 305 -16.05 -15.65 -19.13
N PHE A 306 -15.93 -14.52 -18.44
CA PHE A 306 -14.65 -14.02 -17.96
C PHE A 306 -14.47 -14.37 -16.48
N THR A 307 -13.28 -14.84 -16.14
CA THR A 307 -12.88 -14.97 -14.73
C THR A 307 -12.46 -13.60 -14.23
N GLU A 308 -13.02 -13.15 -13.11
CA GLU A 308 -12.64 -11.88 -12.50
C GLU A 308 -11.60 -12.09 -11.40
N VAL A 309 -10.55 -11.29 -11.43
CA VAL A 309 -9.49 -11.27 -10.40
C VAL A 309 -9.23 -9.83 -9.96
N GLU A 310 -8.70 -9.64 -8.76
CA GLU A 310 -8.36 -8.32 -8.22
C GLU A 310 -6.84 -8.16 -8.13
N VAL A 311 -6.30 -7.03 -8.57
CA VAL A 311 -4.89 -6.68 -8.34
C VAL A 311 -4.65 -6.44 -6.85
N ALA A 312 -3.69 -7.16 -6.28
CA ALA A 312 -3.26 -6.97 -4.90
C ALA A 312 -2.37 -5.73 -4.75
N ASP A 313 -2.47 -5.06 -3.60
CA ASP A 313 -1.53 -3.99 -3.22
C ASP A 313 -0.10 -4.58 -3.10
N PHE A 314 0.94 -3.79 -3.39
CA PHE A 314 2.33 -4.24 -3.31
C PHE A 314 2.70 -4.68 -1.89
N ASP A 315 3.45 -5.79 -1.80
CA ASP A 315 4.16 -6.18 -0.58
C ASP A 315 5.56 -5.54 -0.51
N SER A 316 6.25 -5.75 0.61
CA SER A 316 7.56 -5.19 0.86
C SER A 316 8.62 -5.61 -0.16
N GLU A 317 8.52 -6.82 -0.73
CA GLU A 317 9.45 -7.32 -1.76
C GLU A 317 9.21 -6.61 -3.10
N GLN A 318 7.94 -6.44 -3.48
CA GLN A 318 7.56 -5.65 -4.66
C GLN A 318 7.98 -4.18 -4.51
N ILE A 319 7.79 -3.57 -3.33
CA ILE A 319 8.22 -2.19 -3.05
C ILE A 319 9.74 -2.07 -3.21
N ALA A 320 10.51 -2.98 -2.60
CA ALA A 320 11.97 -2.98 -2.71
C ALA A 320 12.42 -3.14 -4.17
N THR A 321 11.82 -4.08 -4.91
CA THR A 321 12.11 -4.30 -6.33
C THR A 321 11.85 -3.04 -7.16
N PHE A 322 10.70 -2.39 -6.95
CA PHE A 322 10.35 -1.16 -7.65
C PHE A 322 11.37 -0.05 -7.33
N ALA A 323 11.73 0.13 -6.06
CA ALA A 323 12.68 1.15 -5.64
C ALA A 323 14.09 0.89 -6.22
N THR A 324 14.58 -0.35 -6.17
CA THR A 324 15.86 -0.74 -6.78
C THR A 324 15.91 -0.43 -8.27
N ASN A 325 14.84 -0.73 -8.98
CA ASN A 325 14.70 -0.46 -10.40
C ASN A 325 14.61 1.05 -10.69
N TRP A 326 13.81 1.79 -9.93
CA TRP A 326 13.62 3.23 -10.09
C TRP A 326 14.90 4.04 -9.88
N PHE A 327 15.66 3.72 -8.83
CA PHE A 327 16.88 4.43 -8.45
C PHE A 327 18.14 3.87 -9.13
N LYS A 328 17.98 2.91 -10.06
CA LYS A 328 19.07 2.38 -10.84
C LYS A 328 19.77 3.50 -11.62
N ASN A 329 21.07 3.63 -11.43
CA ASN A 329 21.92 4.67 -12.04
C ASN A 329 21.56 6.12 -11.66
N LYS A 330 20.82 6.34 -10.57
CA LYS A 330 20.54 7.69 -10.03
C LYS A 330 21.54 8.04 -8.92
N ALA A 331 21.61 9.33 -8.57
CA ALA A 331 22.49 9.82 -7.51
C ALA A 331 22.06 9.30 -6.13
N VAL A 332 20.75 9.23 -5.89
CA VAL A 332 20.15 8.68 -4.68
C VAL A 332 20.05 7.16 -4.81
N LYS A 333 20.37 6.44 -3.73
CA LYS A 333 20.38 4.98 -3.68
C LYS A 333 19.05 4.42 -3.20
N ALA A 334 18.66 3.27 -3.76
CA ALA A 334 17.44 2.56 -3.35
C ALA A 334 17.49 2.11 -1.89
N GLU A 335 18.65 1.70 -1.40
CA GLU A 335 18.81 1.24 -0.01
C GLU A 335 18.48 2.38 0.97
N THR A 336 18.94 3.61 0.68
CA THR A 336 18.62 4.79 1.49
C THR A 336 17.13 5.11 1.47
N PHE A 337 16.47 5.00 0.32
CA PHE A 337 15.01 5.17 0.24
C PHE A 337 14.27 4.12 1.09
N ILE A 338 14.66 2.85 0.99
CA ILE A 338 14.03 1.75 1.73
C ILE A 338 14.25 1.93 3.24
N GLU A 339 15.48 2.25 3.67
CA GLU A 339 15.79 2.53 5.08
C GLU A 339 14.90 3.66 5.62
N ARG A 340 14.80 4.79 4.90
CA ARG A 340 13.93 5.91 5.29
C ARG A 340 12.44 5.55 5.30
N LEU A 341 12.00 4.68 4.39
CA LEU A 341 10.62 4.22 4.32
C LEU A 341 10.28 3.32 5.51
N GLU A 342 11.19 2.42 5.90
CA GLU A 342 11.05 1.55 7.07
C GLU A 342 11.08 2.34 8.39
N GLU A 343 11.86 3.42 8.46
CA GLU A 343 11.86 4.38 9.59
C GLU A 343 10.51 5.12 9.73
N ASN A 344 9.72 5.20 8.66
CA ASN A 344 8.49 5.98 8.61
C ASN A 344 7.27 5.15 8.19
N GLU A 345 6.72 4.42 9.17
CA GLU A 345 5.62 3.47 8.98
C GLU A 345 4.38 4.06 8.26
N ARG A 346 4.04 5.33 8.51
CA ARG A 346 2.89 5.99 7.87
C ARG A 346 3.10 6.33 6.40
N ILE A 347 4.34 6.65 6.03
CA ILE A 347 4.72 6.80 4.62
C ILE A 347 4.78 5.42 3.95
N ASN A 348 5.30 4.41 4.65
CA ASN A 348 5.35 3.03 4.15
C ASN A 348 3.95 2.48 3.79
N GLU A 349 2.90 2.84 4.53
CA GLU A 349 1.52 2.43 4.19
C GLU A 349 1.08 2.93 2.80
N LEU A 350 1.56 4.11 2.36
CA LEU A 350 1.26 4.65 1.03
C LEU A 350 2.01 3.90 -0.07
N ALA A 351 3.21 3.39 0.21
CA ALA A 351 4.07 2.70 -0.76
C ALA A 351 3.45 1.40 -1.32
N ALA A 352 2.46 0.83 -0.65
CA ALA A 352 1.73 -0.34 -1.15
C ALA A 352 0.93 -0.06 -2.44
N SER A 353 0.63 1.20 -2.75
CA SER A 353 0.01 1.61 -4.01
C SER A 353 1.09 2.02 -5.02
N PRO A 354 1.19 1.38 -6.20
CA PRO A 354 2.23 1.70 -7.19
C PRO A 354 2.25 3.18 -7.61
N LEU A 355 1.08 3.81 -7.70
CA LEU A 355 0.97 5.24 -8.02
C LEU A 355 1.56 6.12 -6.91
N LEU A 356 1.26 5.82 -5.65
CA LEU A 356 1.76 6.58 -4.51
C LEU A 356 3.25 6.30 -4.28
N LEU A 357 3.70 5.05 -4.46
CA LEU A 357 5.12 4.71 -4.45
C LEU A 357 5.90 5.52 -5.50
N THR A 358 5.35 5.66 -6.71
CA THR A 358 5.97 6.50 -7.74
C THR A 358 6.10 7.96 -7.28
N LEU A 359 5.07 8.51 -6.62
CA LEU A 359 5.13 9.86 -6.04
C LEU A 359 6.21 9.97 -4.95
N LEU A 360 6.27 8.98 -4.05
CA LEU A 360 7.30 8.92 -3.00
C LEU A 360 8.71 8.89 -3.61
N CYS A 361 8.92 8.08 -4.65
CA CYS A 361 10.21 8.01 -5.32
C CYS A 361 10.57 9.34 -6.02
N LEU A 362 9.60 10.01 -6.64
CA LEU A 362 9.81 11.34 -7.25
C LEU A 362 10.20 12.39 -6.21
N ALA A 363 9.46 12.49 -5.11
CA ALA A 363 9.76 13.45 -4.04
C ALA A 363 11.13 13.19 -3.40
N PHE A 364 11.48 11.91 -3.22
CA PHE A 364 12.75 11.51 -2.63
C PHE A 364 13.95 11.73 -3.57
N GLU A 365 13.75 11.63 -4.88
CA GLU A 365 14.81 11.85 -5.88
C GLU A 365 15.36 13.29 -5.87
N GLU A 366 14.53 14.28 -5.51
CA GLU A 366 14.93 15.68 -5.51
C GLU A 366 15.88 16.04 -4.35
N SER A 367 15.70 15.43 -3.17
CA SER A 367 16.40 15.84 -1.94
C SER A 367 17.18 14.73 -1.23
N GLY A 368 16.93 13.45 -1.58
CA GLY A 368 17.48 12.30 -0.87
C GLY A 368 16.84 12.03 0.49
N ASP A 369 15.74 12.72 0.82
CA ASP A 369 14.92 12.47 2.00
C ASP A 369 13.43 12.72 1.70
N PHE A 370 12.54 12.36 2.61
CA PHE A 370 11.13 12.72 2.50
C PHE A 370 10.91 14.18 2.97
N PRO A 371 9.89 14.89 2.43
CA PRO A 371 9.53 16.22 2.91
C PRO A 371 9.33 16.23 4.44
N ALA A 372 9.89 17.23 5.10
CA ALA A 372 9.79 17.36 6.56
C ALA A 372 8.32 17.53 7.00
N ASN A 373 7.54 18.30 6.24
CA ASN A 373 6.10 18.38 6.41
C ASN A 373 5.38 17.24 5.69
N ARG A 374 5.09 16.17 6.42
CA ARG A 374 4.34 15.00 5.90
C ARG A 374 2.95 15.35 5.38
N SER A 375 2.32 16.42 5.89
CA SER A 375 1.00 16.83 5.41
C SER A 375 1.04 17.30 3.95
N GLU A 376 2.16 17.86 3.49
CA GLU A 376 2.37 18.24 2.09
C GLU A 376 2.47 17.00 1.20
N LEU A 377 3.24 16.00 1.62
CA LEU A 377 3.35 14.72 0.91
C LEU A 377 1.99 14.03 0.74
N TYR A 378 1.15 14.03 1.80
CA TYR A 378 -0.19 13.45 1.74
C TYR A 378 -1.13 14.26 0.84
N LYS A 379 -0.98 15.60 0.85
CA LYS A 379 -1.71 16.48 -0.06
C LYS A 379 -1.31 16.25 -1.52
N GLU A 380 -0.03 16.03 -1.80
CA GLU A 380 0.44 15.68 -3.15
C GLU A 380 -0.12 14.33 -3.61
N GLY A 381 -0.13 13.33 -2.73
CA GLY A 381 -0.76 12.04 -2.97
C GLY A 381 -2.26 12.18 -3.24
N LEU A 382 -2.94 13.00 -2.46
CA LEU A 382 -4.35 13.31 -2.65
C LEU A 382 -4.61 14.03 -3.97
N ASP A 383 -3.80 15.03 -4.32
CA ASP A 383 -3.89 15.76 -5.59
C ASP A 383 -3.62 14.86 -6.79
N ALA A 384 -2.72 13.88 -6.66
CA ALA A 384 -2.50 12.85 -7.66
C ALA A 384 -3.79 12.03 -7.92
N LEU A 385 -4.49 11.64 -6.85
CA LEU A 385 -5.73 10.86 -6.91
C LEU A 385 -6.96 11.70 -7.34
N LEU A 386 -7.06 12.96 -6.92
CA LEU A 386 -8.21 13.84 -7.17
C LEU A 386 -8.12 14.61 -8.50
N LYS A 387 -6.93 15.12 -8.87
CA LYS A 387 -6.76 16.09 -9.97
C LYS A 387 -6.00 15.55 -11.17
N LYS A 388 -4.89 14.84 -10.95
CA LYS A 388 -3.91 14.56 -12.02
C LYS A 388 -4.18 13.28 -12.81
N TRP A 389 -4.77 12.26 -12.19
CA TRP A 389 -4.93 10.95 -12.83
C TRP A 389 -6.02 10.92 -13.93
N ASP A 390 -7.22 11.41 -13.65
CA ASP A 390 -8.33 11.39 -14.61
C ASP A 390 -8.19 12.48 -15.70
N ALA A 391 -7.63 13.64 -15.37
CA ALA A 391 -7.43 14.74 -16.31
C ALA A 391 -6.45 14.39 -17.45
N LYS A 392 -5.34 13.69 -17.12
CA LYS A 392 -4.35 13.23 -18.12
C LYS A 392 -4.90 12.16 -19.06
N ARG A 393 -5.95 11.43 -18.66
CA ARG A 393 -6.62 10.42 -19.49
C ARG A 393 -7.80 10.98 -20.29
N GLY A 394 -8.14 12.26 -20.14
CA GLY A 394 -9.22 12.92 -20.89
C GLY A 394 -10.59 12.26 -20.70
N ILE A 395 -10.86 11.73 -19.50
CA ILE A 395 -12.07 10.98 -19.18
C ILE A 395 -13.23 11.95 -18.94
N GLN A 396 -14.30 11.87 -19.74
CA GLN A 396 -15.53 12.66 -19.56
C GLN A 396 -16.64 11.77 -18.97
N ARG A 397 -17.11 12.07 -17.75
CA ARG A 397 -18.21 11.35 -17.07
C ARG A 397 -19.23 12.35 -16.52
N ASP A 398 -20.53 12.12 -16.69
CA ASP A 398 -21.61 13.06 -16.28
C ASP A 398 -22.31 12.62 -15.01
N GLN A 399 -22.03 13.23 -13.85
CA GLN A 399 -22.81 13.01 -12.61
C GLN A 399 -22.74 14.23 -11.67
N VAL A 400 -23.69 14.32 -10.72
CA VAL A 400 -23.82 15.38 -9.67
C VAL A 400 -22.49 15.64 -8.93
N TYR A 401 -21.70 14.59 -8.69
CA TYR A 401 -20.37 14.67 -8.08
C TYR A 401 -19.36 15.53 -8.88
N LYS A 402 -19.54 15.69 -10.20
CA LYS A 402 -18.72 16.56 -11.06
C LYS A 402 -18.99 18.06 -10.80
N LYS A 403 -20.17 18.40 -10.26
CA LYS A 403 -20.51 19.78 -9.87
C LYS A 403 -19.86 20.20 -8.55
N LEU A 404 -19.40 19.24 -7.74
CA LEU A 404 -18.62 19.56 -6.55
C LEU A 404 -17.22 19.99 -6.96
N SER A 405 -16.83 21.19 -6.51
CA SER A 405 -15.44 21.63 -6.61
C SER A 405 -14.54 20.65 -5.85
N VAL A 406 -13.24 20.61 -6.21
CA VAL A 406 -12.27 19.74 -5.52
C VAL A 406 -12.27 20.01 -4.01
N GLN A 407 -12.36 21.29 -3.62
CA GLN A 407 -12.46 21.69 -2.21
C GLN A 407 -13.68 21.06 -1.51
N ARG A 408 -14.87 21.09 -2.13
CA ARG A 408 -16.08 20.47 -1.53
C ARG A 408 -15.95 18.95 -1.39
N LYS A 409 -15.26 18.30 -2.33
CA LYS A 409 -14.98 16.85 -2.23
C LYS A 409 -14.08 16.54 -1.05
N GLU A 410 -13.02 17.33 -0.88
CA GLU A 410 -12.14 17.20 0.28
C GLU A 410 -12.87 17.50 1.60
N ASP A 411 -13.72 18.53 1.65
CA ASP A 411 -14.50 18.88 2.85
C ASP A 411 -15.50 17.80 3.23
N LEU A 412 -16.15 17.19 2.24
CA LEU A 412 -17.01 16.02 2.45
C LEU A 412 -16.24 14.85 3.08
N LEU A 413 -15.08 14.51 2.51
CA LEU A 413 -14.23 13.43 3.02
C LEU A 413 -13.66 13.76 4.40
N SER A 414 -13.28 15.01 4.66
CA SER A 414 -12.88 15.53 5.97
C SER A 414 -13.96 15.34 7.03
N LYS A 415 -15.21 15.68 6.71
CA LYS A 415 -16.34 15.48 7.63
C LYS A 415 -16.56 14.00 7.95
N ILE A 416 -16.56 13.13 6.93
CA ILE A 416 -16.72 11.67 7.12
C ILE A 416 -15.56 11.13 7.97
N ALA A 417 -14.33 11.54 7.67
CA ALA A 417 -13.13 11.13 8.36
C ALA A 417 -13.20 11.46 9.85
N LEU A 418 -13.46 12.72 10.21
CA LEU A 418 -13.51 13.12 11.62
C LEU A 418 -14.55 12.31 12.41
N ILE A 419 -15.78 12.19 11.89
CA ILE A 419 -16.87 11.51 12.61
C ILE A 419 -16.53 10.03 12.82
N THR A 420 -16.10 9.33 11.76
CA THR A 420 -15.77 7.91 11.83
C THR A 420 -14.52 7.67 12.67
N PHE A 421 -13.53 8.57 12.60
CA PHE A 421 -12.32 8.47 13.40
C PHE A 421 -12.61 8.67 14.89
N GLU A 422 -13.43 9.66 15.28
CA GLU A 422 -13.84 9.86 16.67
C GLU A 422 -14.49 8.59 17.26
N GLN A 423 -15.37 7.96 16.48
CA GLN A 423 -16.09 6.73 16.84
C GLN A 423 -15.22 5.46 16.83
N SER A 424 -13.99 5.54 16.31
CA SER A 424 -13.12 4.36 16.07
C SER A 424 -13.65 3.41 15.00
N ASP A 425 -14.50 3.92 14.10
CA ASP A 425 -15.11 3.17 13.01
C ASP A 425 -14.19 3.21 11.79
N TYR A 426 -13.20 2.31 11.76
CA TYR A 426 -12.32 2.14 10.59
C TYR A 426 -13.03 1.42 9.43
N PHE A 427 -14.03 0.60 9.75
CA PHE A 427 -14.95 0.01 8.80
C PHE A 427 -16.37 0.43 9.17
N PHE A 428 -17.12 0.90 8.19
CA PHE A 428 -18.48 1.39 8.39
C PHE A 428 -19.40 0.88 7.30
N LYS A 429 -20.69 0.72 7.63
CA LYS A 429 -21.69 0.26 6.66
C LYS A 429 -21.90 1.32 5.58
N GLN A 430 -22.23 0.90 4.37
CA GLN A 430 -22.56 1.77 3.24
C GLN A 430 -23.59 2.86 3.62
N LYS A 431 -24.67 2.46 4.32
CA LYS A 431 -25.72 3.39 4.80
C LYS A 431 -25.19 4.49 5.72
N VAL A 432 -24.15 4.23 6.50
CA VAL A 432 -23.54 5.23 7.40
C VAL A 432 -22.79 6.27 6.57
N ALA A 433 -22.03 5.84 5.58
CA ALA A 433 -21.35 6.74 4.66
C ALA A 433 -22.36 7.58 3.85
N GLU A 434 -23.40 6.94 3.31
CA GLU A 434 -24.50 7.62 2.59
C GLU A 434 -25.17 8.66 3.47
N GLN A 435 -25.47 8.35 4.74
CA GLN A 435 -26.05 9.31 5.67
C GLN A 435 -25.16 10.55 5.87
N TYR A 436 -23.85 10.36 6.07
CA TYR A 436 -22.93 11.49 6.19
C TYR A 436 -22.83 12.32 4.90
N ILE A 437 -22.91 11.67 3.74
CA ILE A 437 -22.94 12.33 2.44
C ILE A 437 -24.24 13.12 2.26
N THR A 438 -25.39 12.54 2.58
CA THR A 438 -26.71 13.21 2.58
C THR A 438 -26.67 14.45 3.47
N ASP A 439 -26.16 14.32 4.70
CA ASP A 439 -26.05 15.42 5.66
C ASP A 439 -25.08 16.51 5.20
N TYR A 440 -24.13 16.22 4.34
CA TYR A 440 -23.27 17.22 3.72
C TYR A 440 -23.98 17.90 2.53
N ILE A 441 -24.49 17.11 1.57
CA ILE A 441 -25.08 17.62 0.33
C ILE A 441 -26.30 18.50 0.61
N ARG A 442 -27.15 18.14 1.59
CA ARG A 442 -28.35 18.92 1.95
C ARG A 442 -28.04 20.37 2.39
N ASN A 443 -26.79 20.66 2.76
CA ASN A 443 -26.35 21.97 3.20
C ASN A 443 -25.63 22.76 2.09
N LEU A 444 -25.55 22.22 0.86
CA LEU A 444 -24.96 22.93 -0.27
C LEU A 444 -25.97 23.91 -0.90
N PRO A 445 -25.49 25.01 -1.52
CA PRO A 445 -26.34 25.88 -2.32
C PRO A 445 -27.03 25.10 -3.43
N ASP A 446 -28.33 25.35 -3.62
CA ASP A 446 -29.18 24.71 -4.65
C ASP A 446 -29.35 23.19 -4.50
N ALA A 447 -29.06 22.63 -3.32
CA ALA A 447 -29.27 21.22 -3.05
C ALA A 447 -30.77 20.87 -3.05
N ASN A 448 -31.09 19.70 -3.60
CA ASN A 448 -32.43 19.15 -3.46
C ASN A 448 -32.70 18.86 -1.98
N THR A 449 -33.88 19.22 -1.49
CA THR A 449 -34.29 18.98 -0.09
C THR A 449 -35.20 17.76 0.06
N ASP A 450 -35.60 17.17 -1.07
CA ASP A 450 -36.37 15.93 -1.09
C ASP A 450 -35.53 14.75 -0.55
N PRO A 451 -36.03 14.00 0.46
CA PRO A 451 -35.28 12.90 1.07
C PRO A 451 -34.93 11.77 0.11
N GLU A 452 -35.81 11.41 -0.83
CA GLU A 452 -35.56 10.32 -1.78
C GLU A 452 -34.48 10.71 -2.78
N ALA A 453 -34.54 11.94 -3.30
CA ALA A 453 -33.51 12.49 -4.17
C ALA A 453 -32.14 12.60 -3.48
N LEU A 454 -32.12 13.07 -2.23
CA LEU A 454 -30.89 13.15 -1.44
C LEU A 454 -30.27 11.78 -1.16
N GLN A 455 -31.10 10.76 -0.97
CA GLN A 455 -30.62 9.39 -0.82
C GLN A 455 -29.98 8.89 -2.12
N LEU A 456 -30.67 9.03 -3.25
CA LEU A 456 -30.12 8.69 -4.57
C LEU A 456 -28.80 9.43 -4.87
N ASP A 457 -28.75 10.74 -4.58
CA ASP A 457 -27.55 11.55 -4.74
C ASP A 457 -26.40 11.03 -3.86
N SER A 458 -26.69 10.63 -2.62
CA SER A 458 -25.68 10.10 -1.70
C SER A 458 -25.08 8.77 -2.18
N GLU A 459 -25.90 7.87 -2.72
CA GLU A 459 -25.44 6.61 -3.31
C GLU A 459 -24.53 6.88 -4.52
N VAL A 460 -24.94 7.81 -5.38
CA VAL A 460 -24.19 8.22 -6.57
C VAL A 460 -22.85 8.86 -6.19
N VAL A 461 -22.84 9.71 -5.16
CA VAL A 461 -21.61 10.35 -4.66
C VAL A 461 -20.67 9.35 -4.02
N LEU A 462 -21.16 8.43 -3.17
CA LEU A 462 -20.32 7.38 -2.58
C LEU A 462 -19.68 6.51 -3.66
N ARG A 463 -20.47 6.05 -4.64
CA ARG A 463 -19.96 5.30 -5.79
C ARG A 463 -18.96 6.12 -6.59
N SER A 464 -19.19 7.42 -6.77
CA SER A 464 -18.26 8.30 -7.46
C SER A 464 -16.92 8.43 -6.74
N ILE A 465 -16.91 8.54 -5.40
CA ILE A 465 -15.68 8.59 -4.60
C ILE A 465 -14.88 7.30 -4.78
N GLU A 466 -15.55 6.15 -4.63
CA GLU A 466 -14.93 4.83 -4.78
C GLU A 466 -14.39 4.63 -6.20
N TYR A 467 -15.21 4.94 -7.20
CA TYR A 467 -14.91 4.72 -8.60
C TYR A 467 -13.85 5.68 -9.12
N GLN A 468 -13.90 6.97 -8.79
CA GLN A 468 -13.01 7.99 -9.37
C GLN A 468 -11.65 8.03 -8.68
N HIS A 469 -11.64 8.02 -7.34
CA HIS A 469 -10.44 8.34 -6.57
C HIS A 469 -9.92 7.16 -5.75
N GLY A 470 -10.78 6.19 -5.43
CA GLY A 470 -10.42 5.07 -4.56
C GLY A 470 -10.04 5.52 -3.14
N LEU A 471 -10.57 6.66 -2.67
CA LEU A 471 -10.31 7.18 -1.33
C LEU A 471 -11.18 6.50 -0.26
N LEU A 472 -12.42 6.17 -0.64
CA LEU A 472 -13.28 5.22 0.09
C LEU A 472 -13.38 3.95 -0.75
N VAL A 473 -13.28 2.79 -0.13
CA VAL A 473 -13.29 1.48 -0.82
C VAL A 473 -14.17 0.49 -0.09
N GLU A 474 -14.90 -0.35 -0.84
CA GLU A 474 -15.68 -1.43 -0.27
C GLU A 474 -14.80 -2.63 0.07
N ARG A 475 -14.73 -2.99 1.36
CA ARG A 475 -13.86 -4.03 1.93
C ARG A 475 -14.54 -5.38 2.07
N ALA A 476 -15.86 -5.35 2.15
CA ALA A 476 -16.80 -6.46 2.08
C ALA A 476 -18.16 -5.91 1.66
N LYS A 477 -19.11 -6.78 1.31
CA LYS A 477 -20.41 -6.35 0.77
C LYS A 477 -21.09 -5.30 1.65
N ALA A 478 -21.27 -4.09 1.10
CA ALA A 478 -21.84 -2.91 1.77
C ALA A 478 -21.09 -2.45 3.04
N ILE A 479 -19.78 -2.74 3.14
CA ILE A 479 -18.89 -2.29 4.21
C ILE A 479 -17.71 -1.54 3.58
N TYR A 480 -17.58 -0.28 3.95
CA TYR A 480 -16.60 0.67 3.42
C TYR A 480 -15.54 1.02 4.46
N SER A 481 -14.38 1.47 3.97
CA SER A 481 -13.35 2.12 4.77
C SER A 481 -12.65 3.18 3.91
N PHE A 482 -11.82 4.02 4.53
CA PHE A 482 -10.77 4.72 3.78
C PHE A 482 -9.80 3.70 3.16
N SER A 483 -9.19 4.04 2.02
CA SER A 483 -8.26 3.15 1.34
C SER A 483 -6.97 2.90 2.11
N HIS A 484 -6.52 3.90 2.87
CA HIS A 484 -5.36 3.87 3.76
C HIS A 484 -5.70 4.63 5.05
N LEU A 485 -5.12 4.21 6.19
CA LEU A 485 -5.33 4.89 7.47
C LEU A 485 -4.76 6.31 7.41
N THR A 486 -3.62 6.48 6.75
CA THR A 486 -3.00 7.79 6.50
C THR A 486 -3.97 8.82 5.91
N PHE A 487 -4.84 8.43 4.95
CA PHE A 487 -5.84 9.35 4.41
C PHE A 487 -6.97 9.64 5.40
N HIS A 488 -7.38 8.64 6.20
CA HIS A 488 -8.36 8.84 7.27
C HIS A 488 -7.85 9.86 8.30
N GLU A 489 -6.59 9.73 8.72
CA GLU A 489 -5.92 10.65 9.65
C GLU A 489 -5.72 12.05 9.03
N TYR A 490 -5.29 12.12 7.78
CA TYR A 490 -5.16 13.37 7.03
C TYR A 490 -6.46 14.15 6.94
N PHE A 491 -7.55 13.49 6.51
CA PHE A 491 -8.84 14.13 6.37
C PHE A 491 -9.41 14.56 7.73
N THR A 492 -9.14 13.79 8.80
CA THR A 492 -9.48 14.15 10.18
C THR A 492 -8.76 15.43 10.63
N ALA A 493 -7.45 15.51 10.43
CA ALA A 493 -6.66 16.71 10.74
C ALA A 493 -7.12 17.93 9.92
N ARG A 494 -7.40 17.73 8.62
CA ARG A 494 -7.90 18.78 7.73
C ARG A 494 -9.28 19.30 8.16
N GLU A 495 -10.18 18.44 8.62
CA GLU A 495 -11.49 18.89 9.15
C GLU A 495 -11.30 19.82 10.36
N ILE A 496 -10.38 19.47 11.26
CA ILE A 496 -10.07 20.25 12.47
C ILE A 496 -9.47 21.60 12.11
N VAL A 497 -8.44 21.61 11.25
CA VAL A 497 -7.62 22.80 11.01
C VAL A 497 -8.21 23.71 9.93
N VAL A 498 -8.65 23.13 8.81
CA VAL A 498 -9.05 23.90 7.61
C VAL A 498 -10.54 24.20 7.62
N VAL A 499 -11.38 23.18 7.83
CA VAL A 499 -12.85 23.34 7.73
C VAL A 499 -13.41 24.02 8.97
N LYS A 500 -13.06 23.51 10.16
CA LYS A 500 -13.47 24.09 11.45
C LYS A 500 -12.55 25.21 11.94
N GLN A 501 -11.59 25.62 11.11
CA GLN A 501 -10.69 26.77 11.31
C GLN A 501 -9.97 26.80 12.66
N SER A 502 -9.66 25.63 13.23
CA SER A 502 -9.01 25.54 14.54
C SER A 502 -9.77 26.30 15.64
N SER A 503 -11.10 26.30 15.58
CA SER A 503 -11.93 26.90 16.64
C SER A 503 -11.61 26.30 18.00
N GLU A 504 -11.71 27.12 19.05
CA GLU A 504 -11.30 26.77 20.41
C GLU A 504 -11.93 25.46 20.90
N GLU A 505 -13.24 25.28 20.66
CA GLU A 505 -13.98 24.08 21.03
C GLU A 505 -13.43 22.81 20.36
N VAL A 506 -13.03 22.91 19.08
CA VAL A 506 -12.54 21.78 18.29
C VAL A 506 -11.11 21.43 18.66
N LEU A 507 -10.24 22.44 18.88
CA LEU A 507 -8.90 22.19 19.42
C LEU A 507 -8.97 21.59 20.82
N GLN A 508 -9.90 22.06 21.65
CA GLN A 508 -10.12 21.48 22.99
C GLN A 508 -10.58 20.01 22.89
N SER A 509 -11.44 19.68 21.92
CA SER A 509 -11.82 18.29 21.63
C SER A 509 -10.61 17.45 21.21
N LEU A 510 -9.77 17.96 20.30
CA LEU A 510 -8.56 17.27 19.85
C LEU A 510 -7.61 16.98 21.02
N VAL A 511 -7.28 17.98 21.85
CA VAL A 511 -6.33 17.76 22.96
C VAL A 511 -6.86 16.81 24.03
N ASN A 512 -8.18 16.61 24.15
CA ASN A 512 -8.73 15.57 25.02
C ASN A 512 -8.27 14.15 24.61
N HIS A 513 -7.79 13.98 23.38
CA HIS A 513 -7.23 12.74 22.87
C HIS A 513 -5.71 12.62 22.97
N ILE A 514 -5.02 13.52 23.69
CA ILE A 514 -3.55 13.59 23.73
C ILE A 514 -2.85 12.32 24.25
N THR A 515 -3.53 11.51 25.06
CA THR A 515 -3.01 10.22 25.56
C THR A 515 -3.38 9.04 24.65
N GLY A 516 -4.22 9.27 23.63
CA GLY A 516 -4.68 8.25 22.71
C GLY A 516 -3.69 8.03 21.58
N LYS A 517 -2.97 6.89 21.58
CA LYS A 517 -1.99 6.53 20.54
C LYS A 517 -2.49 6.70 19.10
N ARG A 518 -3.76 6.36 18.83
CA ARG A 518 -4.38 6.47 17.50
C ARG A 518 -4.42 7.91 16.97
N TRP A 519 -4.48 8.91 17.84
CA TRP A 519 -4.57 10.31 17.45
C TRP A 519 -3.20 10.95 17.19
N ARG A 520 -2.10 10.25 17.47
CA ARG A 520 -0.74 10.79 17.36
C ARG A 520 -0.46 11.40 15.99
N GLU A 521 -0.80 10.70 14.91
CA GLU A 521 -0.60 11.19 13.55
C GLU A 521 -1.52 12.38 13.23
N VAL A 522 -2.75 12.39 13.74
CA VAL A 522 -3.67 13.53 13.61
C VAL A 522 -3.09 14.79 14.24
N PHE A 523 -2.39 14.69 15.38
CA PHE A 523 -1.68 15.84 15.97
C PHE A 523 -0.54 16.35 15.08
N PHE A 524 0.29 15.45 14.53
CA PHE A 524 1.37 15.84 13.60
C PHE A 524 0.83 16.55 12.36
N LEU A 525 -0.22 15.99 11.77
CA LEU A 525 -0.86 16.58 10.60
C LEU A 525 -1.54 17.90 10.95
N ALA A 526 -2.19 18.01 12.11
CA ALA A 526 -2.84 19.24 12.54
C ALA A 526 -1.82 20.38 12.73
N VAL A 527 -0.69 20.13 13.39
CA VAL A 527 0.35 21.18 13.54
C VAL A 527 1.00 21.53 12.19
N GLY A 528 1.26 20.55 11.33
CA GLY A 528 1.84 20.78 10.00
C GLY A 528 0.92 21.48 9.00
N MET A 529 -0.40 21.36 9.17
CA MET A 529 -1.41 22.06 8.35
C MET A 529 -1.75 23.46 8.87
N SER A 530 -1.45 23.75 10.14
CA SER A 530 -1.81 25.02 10.77
C SER A 530 -0.91 26.14 10.28
N SER A 531 -1.50 27.30 9.95
CA SER A 531 -0.72 28.51 9.64
C SER A 531 0.11 29.01 10.84
N SER A 532 -0.40 28.77 12.05
CA SER A 532 0.34 28.86 13.31
C SER A 532 -0.13 27.76 14.26
N ALA A 533 0.82 26.99 14.78
CA ALA A 533 0.56 25.91 15.73
C ALA A 533 0.51 26.39 17.20
N ASP A 534 0.77 27.67 17.47
CA ASP A 534 0.88 28.25 18.82
C ASP A 534 -0.27 27.83 19.74
N ARG A 535 -1.51 28.06 19.31
CA ARG A 535 -2.69 27.80 20.14
C ARG A 535 -2.87 26.31 20.43
N LEU A 536 -2.70 25.46 19.43
CA LEU A 536 -2.82 24.01 19.59
C LEU A 536 -1.73 23.49 20.53
N LEU A 537 -0.48 23.91 20.38
CA LEU A 537 0.64 23.50 21.24
C LEU A 537 0.47 23.97 22.68
N GLN A 538 -0.06 25.18 22.90
CA GLN A 538 -0.41 25.66 24.24
C GLN A 538 -1.53 24.84 24.89
N LEU A 539 -2.57 24.50 24.13
CA LEU A 539 -3.66 23.65 24.60
C LEU A 539 -3.18 22.24 24.91
N MET A 540 -2.29 21.68 24.07
CA MET A 540 -1.62 20.41 24.32
C MET A 540 -0.85 20.49 25.64
N LYS A 541 0.00 21.52 25.85
CA LYS A 541 0.76 21.70 27.08
C LYS A 541 -0.15 21.78 28.32
N HIS A 542 -1.21 22.59 28.25
CA HIS A 542 -2.18 22.69 29.34
C HIS A 542 -2.83 21.35 29.66
N GLN A 543 -3.21 20.58 28.63
CA GLN A 543 -3.82 19.28 28.81
C GLN A 543 -2.83 18.24 29.36
N VAL A 544 -1.57 18.26 28.91
CA VAL A 544 -0.48 17.43 29.47
C VAL A 544 -0.33 17.70 30.97
N ASP A 545 -0.26 18.96 31.36
CA ASP A 545 -0.09 19.36 32.77
C ASP A 545 -1.24 18.86 33.65
N ARG A 546 -2.48 18.90 33.13
CA ARG A 546 -3.67 18.42 33.84
C ARG A 546 -3.64 16.92 34.17
N ILE A 547 -2.90 16.11 33.42
CA ILE A 547 -2.80 14.66 33.66
C ILE A 547 -2.30 14.37 35.08
N VAL A 548 -1.31 15.14 35.55
CA VAL A 548 -0.65 14.91 36.85
C VAL A 548 -1.02 15.95 37.90
N ALA A 549 -1.82 16.97 37.55
CA ALA A 549 -2.09 18.12 38.42
C ALA A 549 -2.75 17.74 39.77
N ALA A 550 -3.61 16.73 39.77
CA ALA A 550 -4.34 16.31 40.97
C ALA A 550 -3.60 15.29 41.85
N ASP A 551 -2.49 14.71 41.40
CA ASP A 551 -1.74 13.69 42.16
C ASP A 551 -0.57 14.33 42.92
N GLU A 552 -0.74 14.49 44.23
CA GLU A 552 0.26 15.13 45.10
C GLU A 552 1.63 14.44 45.06
N LYS A 553 1.67 13.12 44.89
CA LYS A 553 2.92 12.35 44.92
C LYS A 553 3.71 12.52 43.62
N LEU A 554 3.01 12.54 42.49
CA LEU A 554 3.61 12.89 41.20
C LEU A 554 4.07 14.37 41.18
N GLN A 555 3.32 15.29 41.81
CA GLN A 555 3.77 16.67 41.97
C GLN A 555 5.04 16.79 42.84
N GLN A 556 5.13 16.03 43.94
CA GLN A 556 6.36 15.96 44.76
C GLN A 556 7.54 15.39 43.96
N PHE A 557 7.30 14.37 43.14
CA PHE A 557 8.31 13.81 42.24
C PHE A 557 8.80 14.85 41.22
N LEU A 558 7.90 15.54 40.53
CA LEU A 558 8.26 16.60 39.58
C LEU A 558 9.00 17.77 40.26
N MET A 559 8.67 18.08 41.50
CA MET A 559 9.39 19.08 42.28
C MET A 559 10.81 18.62 42.63
N TRP A 560 11.00 17.33 42.93
CA TRP A 560 12.34 16.76 43.07
C TRP A 560 13.11 16.81 41.75
N VAL A 561 12.49 16.43 40.62
CA VAL A 561 13.08 16.51 39.26
C VAL A 561 13.51 17.95 38.94
N SER A 562 12.64 18.95 39.19
CA SER A 562 12.94 20.36 38.96
C SER A 562 14.16 20.80 39.78
N LYS A 563 14.15 20.56 41.09
CA LYS A 563 15.28 20.90 41.99
C LYS A 563 16.58 20.22 41.57
N LYS A 564 16.50 18.99 41.06
CA LYS A 564 17.67 18.24 40.56
C LYS A 564 18.25 18.78 39.27
N SER A 565 17.41 19.35 38.42
CA SER A 565 17.88 19.95 37.17
C SER A 565 18.62 21.29 37.34
N LEU A 566 18.41 22.01 38.44
CA LEU A 566 18.95 23.37 38.64
C LEU A 566 20.50 23.47 38.71
N PRO A 567 21.22 22.59 39.41
CA PRO A 567 22.67 22.73 39.58
C PRO A 567 23.48 22.33 38.33
N VAL A 568 22.88 21.60 37.38
CA VAL A 568 23.57 21.08 36.19
C VAL A 568 23.84 22.23 35.21
N GLN A 569 25.10 22.66 35.13
CA GLN A 569 25.53 23.70 34.19
C GLN A 569 25.83 23.10 32.81
N ILE A 570 25.01 23.44 31.81
CA ILE A 570 25.23 22.99 30.42
C ILE A 570 25.79 24.17 29.58
N PRO A 571 26.88 23.97 28.81
CA PRO A 571 27.53 25.04 28.02
C PRO A 571 26.65 25.65 26.91
N TYR A 572 25.53 25.02 26.58
CA TYR A 572 24.65 25.41 25.49
C TYR A 572 23.24 25.69 25.99
N LYS A 573 22.55 26.62 25.31
CA LYS A 573 21.19 27.12 25.60
C LYS A 573 20.08 26.04 25.48
N TYR A 574 20.42 24.78 25.26
CA TYR A 574 19.48 23.66 25.15
C TYR A 574 19.02 23.21 26.54
N LYS A 575 18.10 24.05 27.05
CA LYS A 575 16.86 23.77 27.78
C LYS A 575 16.98 22.81 28.96
N SER A 576 16.86 23.37 30.17
CA SER A 576 16.65 22.66 31.43
C SER A 576 15.58 21.54 31.37
N ALA A 577 14.69 21.54 30.37
CA ALA A 577 13.77 20.45 30.08
C ALA A 577 14.43 19.11 29.77
N ALA A 578 15.55 19.08 29.03
CA ALA A 578 16.27 17.83 28.71
C ALA A 578 16.84 17.20 29.99
N VAL A 579 17.44 18.02 30.87
CA VAL A 579 17.92 17.59 32.19
C VAL A 579 16.76 17.09 33.07
N ARG A 580 15.59 17.76 33.02
CA ARG A 580 14.39 17.26 33.71
C ARG A 580 13.92 15.93 33.13
N ALA A 581 13.93 15.75 31.81
CA ALA A 581 13.58 14.49 31.16
C ALA A 581 14.52 13.35 31.58
N PHE A 582 15.82 13.63 31.64
CA PHE A 582 16.84 12.71 32.13
C PHE A 582 16.54 12.19 33.55
N TYR A 583 16.26 13.08 34.51
CA TYR A 583 15.94 12.66 35.88
C TYR A 583 14.53 12.06 36.03
N SER A 584 13.58 12.52 35.21
CA SER A 584 12.20 12.03 35.15
C SER A 584 12.13 10.56 34.73
N ALA A 585 12.92 10.16 33.72
CA ALA A 585 13.01 8.78 33.25
C ALA A 585 13.62 7.80 34.28
N ARG A 586 14.34 8.32 35.29
CA ARG A 586 15.08 7.53 36.30
C ARG A 586 14.37 7.40 37.65
N GLY A 587 13.09 7.78 37.72
CA GLY A 587 12.25 7.43 38.86
C GLY A 587 12.08 5.91 38.94
N ARG A 588 12.83 5.24 39.82
CA ARG A 588 12.98 3.76 39.96
C ARG A 588 11.69 2.92 39.93
N ASP A 589 10.54 3.50 40.23
CA ASP A 589 9.24 2.83 40.19
C ASP A 589 8.51 2.93 38.84
N LEU A 590 8.96 3.79 37.94
CA LEU A 590 8.30 4.16 36.67
C LEU A 590 8.87 3.40 35.46
N ALA A 591 10.05 2.78 35.60
CA ALA A 591 10.66 1.91 34.60
C ALA A 591 9.87 0.60 34.46
N LEU A 592 8.87 0.59 33.57
CA LEU A 592 8.00 -0.59 33.37
C LEU A 592 8.54 -1.59 32.33
N ASP A 593 9.52 -1.22 31.49
CA ASP A 593 9.89 -2.01 30.30
C ASP A 593 11.41 -2.29 30.13
N SER A 594 12.30 -1.50 30.73
CA SER A 594 13.77 -1.66 30.64
C SER A 594 14.28 -3.00 31.18
N ALA A 595 13.74 -3.46 32.31
CA ALA A 595 14.08 -4.75 32.90
C ALA A 595 13.62 -5.95 32.03
N ARG A 596 12.57 -5.78 31.20
CA ARG A 596 12.10 -6.83 30.26
C ARG A 596 12.90 -6.83 28.97
N ALA A 597 13.34 -5.67 28.50
CA ALA A 597 14.25 -5.55 27.36
C ALA A 597 15.64 -6.12 27.68
N LEU A 598 16.17 -5.84 28.87
CA LEU A 598 17.41 -6.41 29.38
C LEU A 598 17.33 -7.94 29.46
N LYS A 599 16.24 -8.47 30.04
CA LYS A 599 15.98 -9.92 30.11
C LYS A 599 15.87 -10.58 28.73
N ARG A 600 15.14 -9.98 27.76
CA ARG A 600 15.02 -10.50 26.38
C ARG A 600 16.34 -10.46 25.60
N THR A 601 17.20 -9.49 25.90
CA THR A 601 18.52 -9.34 25.27
C THR A 601 19.52 -10.33 25.88
N LEU A 602 19.45 -10.57 27.18
CA LEU A 602 20.22 -11.58 27.91
C LEU A 602 19.77 -13.02 27.56
N ASP A 603 18.47 -13.29 27.44
CA ASP A 603 17.90 -14.61 27.08
C ASP A 603 18.25 -15.02 25.64
N ARG A 604 18.55 -14.06 24.74
CA ARG A 604 18.99 -14.30 23.36
C ARG A 604 20.51 -14.41 23.21
N ALA A 605 21.30 -14.15 24.27
CA ALA A 605 22.75 -13.96 24.19
C ALA A 605 23.52 -14.95 25.10
N LEU A 606 23.48 -16.24 24.76
CA LEU A 606 24.37 -17.27 25.33
C LEU A 606 25.67 -17.37 24.51
N ASP A 607 26.64 -16.51 24.77
CA ASP A 607 28.06 -16.75 24.43
C ASP A 607 28.93 -15.84 25.34
N PRO A 608 29.94 -16.33 26.09
CA PRO A 608 30.80 -15.54 27.00
C PRO A 608 31.89 -14.64 26.37
N HIS A 609 32.27 -14.77 25.10
CA HIS A 609 33.52 -14.15 24.58
C HIS A 609 33.50 -12.73 23.94
N ARG A 610 32.45 -11.89 24.10
CA ARG A 610 32.40 -10.53 23.50
C ARG A 610 31.96 -9.41 24.47
N VAL A 611 32.75 -9.13 25.50
CA VAL A 611 32.44 -8.08 26.50
C VAL A 611 32.44 -6.65 25.91
N LEU A 612 33.35 -6.33 24.98
CA LEU A 612 33.45 -5.00 24.36
C LEU A 612 32.36 -4.68 23.31
N ALA A 613 31.85 -5.70 22.60
CA ALA A 613 30.69 -5.52 21.72
C ALA A 613 29.37 -5.40 22.51
N ARG A 614 29.31 -6.04 23.70
CA ARG A 614 28.18 -5.98 24.64
C ARG A 614 27.99 -4.59 25.24
N ALA A 615 29.06 -3.87 25.59
CA ALA A 615 28.95 -2.48 26.06
C ALA A 615 28.36 -1.53 25.00
N ARG A 616 28.65 -1.77 23.70
CA ARG A 616 28.05 -1.02 22.58
C ARG A 616 26.59 -1.40 22.33
N ALA A 617 26.21 -2.66 22.56
CA ALA A 617 24.83 -3.11 22.51
C ALA A 617 24.02 -2.55 23.70
N LEU A 618 24.59 -2.53 24.91
CA LEU A 618 24.00 -1.90 26.10
C LEU A 618 23.74 -0.41 25.84
N LYS A 619 24.71 0.30 25.24
CA LYS A 619 24.56 1.71 24.81
C LYS A 619 23.40 1.93 23.83
N ARG A 620 23.05 0.95 22.98
CA ARG A 620 21.88 1.01 22.07
C ARG A 620 20.58 0.55 22.74
N THR A 621 20.65 -0.24 23.81
CA THR A 621 19.46 -0.79 24.52
C THR A 621 18.99 0.16 25.62
N LEU A 622 19.91 0.92 26.23
CA LEU A 622 19.63 2.03 27.15
C LEU A 622 19.01 3.26 26.46
N ASP A 623 19.09 3.35 25.13
CA ASP A 623 18.51 4.47 24.35
C ASP A 623 16.96 4.41 24.27
N PHE A 624 16.30 3.29 24.62
CA PHE A 624 14.85 3.10 24.46
C PHE A 624 13.98 3.85 25.49
N ASP A 625 14.51 4.20 26.67
CA ASP A 625 13.79 4.98 27.69
C ASP A 625 14.02 6.51 27.54
N LEU A 626 14.84 6.92 26.57
CA LEU A 626 15.31 8.30 26.36
C LEU A 626 14.61 9.03 25.21
N ASP A 627 13.50 8.51 24.67
CA ASP A 627 12.83 9.09 23.51
C ASP A 627 12.48 10.58 23.68
N LEU A 628 12.06 11.01 24.87
CA LEU A 628 11.76 12.41 25.16
C LEU A 628 13.03 13.27 25.27
N ASP A 629 14.10 12.73 25.84
CA ASP A 629 15.40 13.41 25.95
C ASP A 629 16.03 13.59 24.56
N LEU A 630 16.01 12.54 23.73
CA LEU A 630 16.45 12.57 22.34
C LEU A 630 15.63 13.55 21.49
N ALA A 631 14.33 13.64 21.74
CA ALA A 631 13.48 14.62 21.08
C ALA A 631 13.83 16.04 21.51
N LEU A 632 14.20 16.29 22.77
CA LEU A 632 14.57 17.62 23.26
C LEU A 632 15.98 18.07 22.82
N ASP A 633 16.93 17.13 22.72
CA ASP A 633 18.29 17.37 22.24
C ASP A 633 18.83 16.21 21.35
N PRO A 634 18.69 16.33 20.02
CA PRO A 634 19.19 15.34 19.06
C PRO A 634 20.71 15.18 19.07
N HIS A 635 21.47 16.15 19.59
CA HIS A 635 22.93 16.12 19.60
C HIS A 635 23.53 15.31 20.76
N ARG A 636 22.70 14.55 21.49
CA ARG A 636 23.00 13.77 22.70
C ARG A 636 23.60 14.65 23.79
N VAL A 637 22.79 14.94 24.82
CA VAL A 637 23.23 15.52 26.10
C VAL A 637 24.49 14.80 26.64
N LEU A 638 24.60 13.48 26.42
CA LEU A 638 25.68 12.62 26.91
C LEU A 638 26.92 12.52 26.00
N ALA A 639 26.85 12.91 24.71
CA ALA A 639 27.95 12.60 23.77
C ALA A 639 28.99 13.72 23.61
N ARG A 640 28.68 14.95 24.06
CA ARG A 640 29.56 16.12 23.84
C ARG A 640 29.56 17.17 24.96
N THR A 641 29.00 16.91 26.14
CA THR A 641 28.98 17.93 27.19
C THR A 641 30.06 17.70 28.25
N HIS A 642 30.76 18.76 28.60
CA HIS A 642 31.64 18.86 29.77
C HIS A 642 30.84 18.83 31.11
N ALA A 643 29.69 18.13 31.16
CA ALA A 643 28.79 18.08 32.31
C ALA A 643 29.12 16.84 33.17
N LEU A 644 30.28 16.85 33.82
CA LEU A 644 30.79 15.77 34.67
C LEU A 644 29.76 15.29 35.72
N ASP A 645 28.90 16.19 36.20
CA ASP A 645 27.82 15.87 37.13
C ASP A 645 26.74 14.93 36.56
N LEU A 646 26.37 15.07 35.28
CA LEU A 646 25.34 14.25 34.65
C LEU A 646 25.89 12.86 34.30
N ASP A 647 27.15 12.79 33.88
CA ASP A 647 27.87 11.53 33.64
C ASP A 647 28.05 10.73 34.93
N LEU A 648 28.37 11.41 36.04
CA LEU A 648 28.45 10.81 37.38
C LEU A 648 27.08 10.26 37.83
N ASP A 649 26.02 11.06 37.73
CA ASP A 649 24.66 10.63 38.10
C ASP A 649 24.18 9.46 37.23
N LEU A 650 24.50 9.47 35.93
CA LEU A 650 24.20 8.36 35.02
C LEU A 650 24.93 7.08 35.44
N ALA A 651 26.23 7.18 35.73
CA ALA A 651 27.04 6.05 36.13
C ALA A 651 26.54 5.45 37.44
N LEU A 652 26.24 6.28 38.44
CA LEU A 652 25.69 5.81 39.72
C LEU A 652 24.32 5.13 39.56
N ASP A 653 23.43 5.69 38.73
CA ASP A 653 22.11 5.09 38.50
C ASP A 653 22.22 3.73 37.79
N LEU A 654 23.07 3.63 36.76
CA LEU A 654 23.34 2.38 36.04
C LEU A 654 24.00 1.34 36.96
N ALA A 655 24.96 1.75 37.79
CA ALA A 655 25.60 0.85 38.76
C ALA A 655 24.56 0.27 39.74
N LEU A 656 23.64 1.10 40.24
CA LEU A 656 22.60 0.64 41.15
C LEU A 656 21.55 -0.26 40.45
N ASP A 657 21.25 -0.07 39.17
CA ASP A 657 20.42 -1.02 38.38
C ASP A 657 21.12 -2.36 38.16
N LEU A 658 22.38 -2.33 37.73
CA LEU A 658 23.19 -3.54 37.53
C LEU A 658 23.37 -4.34 38.82
N ALA A 659 23.52 -3.67 39.97
CA ALA A 659 23.59 -4.31 41.27
C ALA A 659 22.27 -5.00 41.67
N LEU A 660 21.13 -4.35 41.43
CA LEU A 660 19.81 -4.94 41.68
C LEU A 660 19.56 -6.16 40.80
N ASP A 661 19.96 -6.11 39.53
CA ASP A 661 19.80 -7.23 38.60
C ASP A 661 20.81 -8.34 38.86
N SER A 662 22.05 -8.04 39.25
CA SER A 662 23.04 -9.05 39.66
C SER A 662 22.58 -9.79 40.91
N ALA A 663 21.99 -9.07 41.87
CA ALA A 663 21.34 -9.65 43.04
C ALA A 663 20.11 -10.52 42.73
N ARG A 664 19.46 -10.37 41.56
CA ARG A 664 18.22 -11.08 41.18
C ARG A 664 18.44 -12.19 40.15
N ALA A 665 19.27 -11.95 39.14
CA ALA A 665 19.38 -12.71 37.90
C ALA A 665 20.68 -13.52 37.79
N ARG A 666 21.66 -13.29 38.68
CA ARG A 666 22.89 -14.07 38.79
C ARG A 666 23.61 -14.25 37.44
N ALA A 667 23.79 -13.16 36.70
CA ALA A 667 24.34 -13.17 35.36
C ALA A 667 25.78 -12.61 35.31
N ARG A 668 26.75 -13.47 34.93
CA ARG A 668 28.19 -13.15 34.80
C ARG A 668 28.51 -11.89 33.99
N ALA A 669 27.67 -11.53 33.03
CA ALA A 669 27.92 -10.40 32.13
C ALA A 669 27.59 -9.03 32.75
N LEU A 670 26.88 -8.99 33.89
CA LEU A 670 26.49 -7.73 34.55
C LEU A 670 27.56 -7.23 35.51
N ASP A 671 28.35 -8.15 36.09
CA ASP A 671 29.38 -7.85 37.07
C ASP A 671 30.57 -7.07 36.47
N ASP A 672 31.12 -7.51 35.33
CA ASP A 672 32.18 -6.78 34.60
C ASP A 672 31.74 -5.37 34.17
N VAL A 673 30.44 -5.21 33.89
CA VAL A 673 29.85 -3.92 33.50
C VAL A 673 29.66 -3.03 34.72
N LEU A 674 29.30 -3.61 35.87
CA LEU A 674 29.15 -2.89 37.13
C LEU A 674 30.48 -2.25 37.56
N ASP A 675 31.59 -3.00 37.52
CA ASP A 675 32.93 -2.48 37.83
C ASP A 675 33.30 -1.33 36.90
N PHE A 676 33.15 -1.53 35.59
CA PHE A 676 33.46 -0.49 34.61
C PHE A 676 32.66 0.79 34.85
N VAL A 677 31.38 0.67 35.23
CA VAL A 677 30.51 1.82 35.49
C VAL A 677 30.89 2.52 36.81
N LEU A 678 31.26 1.76 37.84
CA LEU A 678 31.73 2.31 39.12
C LEU A 678 33.09 3.01 38.97
N ASP A 679 34.01 2.47 38.19
CA ASP A 679 35.28 3.12 37.86
C ASP A 679 35.03 4.46 37.16
N ARG A 680 34.09 4.50 36.22
CA ARG A 680 33.69 5.76 35.60
C ARG A 680 33.06 6.73 36.61
N ALA A 681 32.23 6.26 37.53
CA ALA A 681 31.71 7.11 38.59
C ALA A 681 32.84 7.68 39.48
N LEU A 682 33.87 6.89 39.79
CA LEU A 682 35.05 7.33 40.54
C LEU A 682 35.89 8.36 39.76
N ASP A 683 36.04 8.18 38.45
CA ASP A 683 36.74 9.12 37.57
C ASP A 683 36.00 10.46 37.43
N HIS A 684 34.67 10.41 37.40
CA HIS A 684 33.82 11.61 37.27
C HIS A 684 33.53 12.29 38.61
N ALA A 685 33.70 11.60 39.75
CA ALA A 685 33.65 12.19 41.07
C ALA A 685 34.79 13.21 41.22
N LEU A 686 34.43 14.49 41.17
CA LEU A 686 35.35 15.62 41.21
C LEU A 686 36.19 15.62 42.49
N ASP A 687 37.39 16.20 42.44
CA ASP A 687 38.22 16.44 43.64
C ASP A 687 37.51 17.34 44.67
N SER A 688 36.46 18.04 44.27
CA SER A 688 35.58 18.83 45.15
C SER A 688 34.57 17.99 45.95
N GLU A 689 34.41 16.69 45.67
CA GLU A 689 33.53 15.76 46.40
C GLU A 689 34.32 14.58 47.03
N PRO A 690 35.35 14.83 47.86
CA PRO A 690 36.26 13.79 48.35
C PRO A 690 35.56 12.75 49.22
N GLU A 691 34.51 13.13 49.94
CA GLU A 691 33.71 12.21 50.75
C GLU A 691 32.89 11.21 49.92
N LEU A 692 32.36 11.65 48.77
CA LEU A 692 31.64 10.78 47.83
C LEU A 692 32.63 9.79 47.21
N LYS A 693 33.76 10.28 46.71
CA LYS A 693 34.81 9.45 46.11
C LYS A 693 35.31 8.36 47.08
N ASN A 694 35.55 8.73 48.34
CA ASN A 694 35.94 7.78 49.38
C ASN A 694 34.85 6.75 49.68
N SER A 695 33.58 7.17 49.75
CA SER A 695 32.45 6.27 50.00
C SER A 695 32.23 5.29 48.83
N LEU A 696 32.40 5.75 47.59
CA LEU A 696 32.33 4.89 46.40
C LEU A 696 33.50 3.91 46.34
N GLN A 697 34.72 4.36 46.64
CA GLN A 697 35.89 3.47 46.67
C GLN A 697 35.71 2.36 47.71
N GLN A 698 35.20 2.69 48.90
CA GLN A 698 34.88 1.70 49.93
C GLN A 698 33.84 0.67 49.49
N LEU A 699 32.90 1.04 48.62
CA LEU A 699 31.92 0.11 48.07
C LEU A 699 32.53 -0.76 46.97
N THR A 700 33.35 -0.18 46.10
CA THR A 700 34.07 -0.92 45.06
C THR A 700 35.02 -1.94 45.67
N ASP A 701 35.74 -1.58 46.74
CA ASP A 701 36.67 -2.48 47.44
C ASP A 701 36.00 -3.69 48.11
N GLN A 702 34.68 -3.63 48.36
CA GLN A 702 33.91 -4.73 48.93
C GLN A 702 33.52 -5.80 47.89
N LEU A 703 33.57 -5.46 46.60
CA LEU A 703 33.16 -6.37 45.53
C LEU A 703 34.18 -7.52 45.40
N PRO A 704 33.71 -8.76 45.17
CA PRO A 704 34.59 -9.90 45.00
C PRO A 704 35.33 -9.79 43.65
N LYS A 705 36.53 -10.34 43.57
CA LYS A 705 37.24 -10.45 42.29
C LYS A 705 36.49 -11.41 41.37
N TRP A 706 36.17 -10.97 40.16
CA TRP A 706 35.31 -11.69 39.20
C TRP A 706 35.89 -12.99 38.61
N GLU A 707 36.92 -13.56 39.24
CA GLU A 707 37.65 -14.74 38.78
C GLU A 707 36.95 -16.07 39.13
N ASP A 708 36.18 -16.14 40.22
CA ASP A 708 35.51 -17.36 40.71
C ASP A 708 33.98 -17.17 40.87
N TRP A 709 33.22 -17.60 39.87
CA TRP A 709 31.77 -17.43 39.82
C TRP A 709 31.03 -18.03 41.03
N ALA A 710 31.44 -19.21 41.50
CA ALA A 710 30.73 -19.88 42.60
C ALA A 710 30.85 -19.07 43.90
N LYS A 711 31.99 -18.39 44.10
CA LYS A 711 32.19 -17.46 45.22
C LYS A 711 31.44 -16.15 45.03
N ASN A 712 31.35 -15.64 43.79
CA ASN A 712 30.63 -14.40 43.50
C ASN A 712 29.12 -14.56 43.69
N GLU A 713 28.56 -15.70 43.28
CA GLU A 713 27.15 -16.03 43.51
C GLU A 713 26.85 -16.11 45.02
N GLN A 714 27.70 -16.80 45.79
CA GLN A 714 27.58 -16.85 47.25
C GLN A 714 27.73 -15.48 47.92
N TRP A 715 28.60 -14.61 47.39
CA TRP A 715 28.76 -13.26 47.90
C TRP A 715 27.52 -12.39 47.62
N TRP A 716 26.95 -12.44 46.41
CA TRP A 716 25.73 -11.72 46.07
C TRP A 716 24.53 -12.21 46.90
N GLU A 717 24.45 -13.51 47.20
CA GLU A 717 23.43 -14.06 48.10
C GLU A 717 23.57 -13.55 49.55
N ALA A 718 24.81 -13.49 50.06
CA ALA A 718 25.07 -13.09 51.45
C ALA A 718 25.05 -11.57 51.66
N ASN A 719 25.61 -10.80 50.73
CA ASN A 719 25.94 -9.38 50.90
C ASN A 719 25.25 -8.46 49.89
N GLY A 720 24.76 -8.99 48.77
CA GLY A 720 24.28 -8.20 47.64
C GLY A 720 23.18 -7.20 47.99
N LYS A 721 22.20 -7.62 48.80
CA LYS A 721 21.12 -6.73 49.25
C LYS A 721 21.66 -5.58 50.11
N ALA A 722 22.52 -5.90 51.08
CA ALA A 722 23.10 -4.91 51.98
C ALA A 722 24.01 -3.93 51.22
N TRP A 723 24.86 -4.44 50.32
CA TRP A 723 25.72 -3.63 49.47
C TRP A 723 24.91 -2.67 48.58
N THR A 724 23.84 -3.17 47.96
CA THR A 724 22.94 -2.36 47.11
C THR A 724 22.25 -1.26 47.93
N GLU A 725 21.85 -1.55 49.17
CA GLU A 725 21.29 -0.55 50.09
C GLU A 725 22.34 0.49 50.52
N GLN A 726 23.60 0.11 50.70
CA GLN A 726 24.70 1.03 50.99
C GLN A 726 25.01 1.95 49.80
N LEU A 727 25.13 1.41 48.58
CA LEU A 727 25.29 2.21 47.36
C LEU A 727 24.15 3.22 47.22
N ARG A 728 22.91 2.77 47.44
CA ARG A 728 21.75 3.65 47.44
C ARG A 728 21.85 4.74 48.52
N ALA A 729 22.27 4.41 49.74
CA ALA A 729 22.43 5.39 50.81
C ALA A 729 23.48 6.46 50.46
N VAL A 730 24.60 6.06 49.85
CA VAL A 730 25.63 6.98 49.33
C VAL A 730 25.03 7.90 48.26
N MET A 731 24.32 7.33 47.29
CA MET A 731 23.62 8.09 46.24
C MET A 731 22.59 9.08 46.80
N ILE A 732 21.81 8.70 47.81
CA ILE A 732 20.83 9.59 48.46
C ILE A 732 21.54 10.70 49.23
N LYS A 733 22.58 10.37 50.00
CA LYS A 733 23.28 11.33 50.86
C LYS A 733 23.99 12.42 50.06
N TYR A 734 24.78 12.02 49.07
CA TYR A 734 25.67 12.94 48.35
C TYR A 734 25.03 13.49 47.08
N ARG A 735 24.22 12.68 46.40
CA ARG A 735 23.62 13.05 45.11
C ARG A 735 22.11 13.13 45.15
N ASN A 736 21.44 12.96 46.31
CA ASN A 736 19.97 13.03 46.47
C ASN A 736 19.21 12.29 45.35
N MET A 737 19.69 11.10 44.99
CA MET A 737 19.18 10.23 43.93
C MET A 737 19.05 8.79 44.44
N GLY A 738 18.30 7.92 43.74
CA GLY A 738 18.07 6.53 44.17
C GLY A 738 16.89 6.34 45.15
N HIS A 739 16.05 7.38 45.30
CA HIS A 739 14.82 7.33 46.10
C HIS A 739 13.84 6.28 45.58
N TYR A 740 13.26 5.51 46.51
CA TYR A 740 12.17 4.60 46.18
C TYR A 740 10.84 5.32 46.40
N TRP A 741 10.25 5.80 45.31
CA TRP A 741 9.05 6.63 45.36
C TRP A 741 7.80 5.83 45.76
N GLN A 742 7.77 4.51 45.64
CA GLN A 742 6.63 3.63 45.94
C GLN A 742 5.36 4.04 45.18
N PHE A 743 5.46 4.31 43.87
CA PHE A 743 4.27 4.66 43.08
C PHE A 743 3.28 3.50 43.02
N SER A 744 1.99 3.80 43.19
CA SER A 744 0.93 2.84 42.95
C SER A 744 0.88 2.45 41.46
N LYS A 745 0.23 1.32 41.12
CA LYS A 745 0.04 0.93 39.71
C LYS A 745 -0.66 2.03 38.90
N GLN A 746 -1.62 2.73 39.51
CA GLN A 746 -2.33 3.85 38.89
C GLN A 746 -1.40 5.04 38.65
N GLN A 747 -0.54 5.39 39.59
CA GLN A 747 0.44 6.47 39.43
C GLN A 747 1.46 6.17 38.33
N LYS A 748 1.91 4.92 38.21
CA LYS A 748 2.80 4.49 37.12
C LYS A 748 2.15 4.66 35.75
N GLU A 749 0.89 4.26 35.62
CA GLU A 749 0.12 4.42 34.37
C GLU A 749 -0.14 5.89 34.05
N LEU A 750 -0.54 6.69 35.05
CA LEU A 750 -0.80 8.12 34.88
C LEU A 750 0.47 8.88 34.45
N PHE A 751 1.60 8.56 35.06
CA PHE A 751 2.89 9.13 34.70
C PHE A 751 3.33 8.69 33.29
N LYS A 752 3.10 7.44 32.90
CA LYS A 752 3.35 6.98 31.54
C LYS A 752 2.55 7.79 30.52
N GLN A 753 1.26 8.01 30.77
CA GLN A 753 0.42 8.87 29.93
C GLN A 753 0.94 10.31 29.85
N TYR A 754 1.37 10.87 30.98
CA TYR A 754 2.00 12.19 31.04
C TYR A 754 3.29 12.26 30.22
N TYR A 755 4.15 11.25 30.32
CA TYR A 755 5.41 11.17 29.60
C TYR A 755 5.19 11.02 28.09
N ASP A 756 4.33 10.08 27.67
CA ASP A 756 3.98 9.85 26.26
C ASP A 756 3.36 11.11 25.62
N ALA A 757 2.54 11.84 26.38
CA ALA A 757 1.92 13.09 25.93
C ALA A 757 2.94 14.25 25.82
N ASN A 758 3.91 14.34 26.74
CA ASN A 758 5.05 15.26 26.59
C ASN A 758 5.90 14.91 25.36
N LEU A 759 6.12 13.61 25.10
CA LEU A 759 6.87 13.16 23.93
C LEU A 759 6.18 13.58 22.64
N LEU A 760 4.86 13.39 22.55
CA LEU A 760 4.08 13.87 21.42
C LEU A 760 4.19 15.39 21.26
N LEU A 761 4.03 16.15 22.34
CA LEU A 761 4.14 17.61 22.32
C LEU A 761 5.51 18.09 21.81
N VAL A 762 6.61 17.50 22.30
CA VAL A 762 7.97 17.84 21.86
C VAL A 762 8.19 17.45 20.40
N GLN A 763 7.72 16.28 19.98
CA GLN A 763 7.82 15.88 18.58
C GLN A 763 7.01 16.81 17.67
N CYS A 764 5.84 17.27 18.10
CA CYS A 764 5.07 18.30 17.37
C CYS A 764 5.84 19.63 17.32
N LEU A 765 6.44 20.08 18.43
CA LEU A 765 7.29 21.27 18.45
C LEU A 765 8.49 21.18 17.51
N ASN A 766 9.03 19.98 17.29
CA ASN A 766 10.16 19.75 16.40
C ASN A 766 9.77 19.34 14.98
N SER A 767 8.47 19.17 14.73
CA SER A 767 7.95 18.98 13.38
C SER A 767 8.05 20.27 12.57
N ASP A 768 7.94 20.14 11.25
CA ASP A 768 7.94 21.27 10.32
C ASP A 768 6.61 22.05 10.40
N CYS A 769 6.43 22.78 11.50
CA CYS A 769 5.29 23.65 11.76
C CYS A 769 5.76 25.04 12.21
N TYR A 770 4.95 26.06 11.90
CA TYR A 770 5.19 27.40 12.43
C TYR A 770 4.76 27.48 13.89
N VAL A 771 5.70 27.82 14.76
CA VAL A 771 5.46 28.16 16.17
C VAL A 771 6.29 29.40 16.52
N SER A 772 5.69 30.37 17.21
CA SER A 772 6.40 31.56 17.68
C SER A 772 7.51 31.20 18.67
N ARG A 773 8.54 32.04 18.73
CA ARG A 773 9.68 31.81 19.64
C ARG A 773 9.24 31.87 21.09
N GLU A 774 8.30 32.76 21.37
CA GLU A 774 7.71 33.00 22.68
C GLU A 774 6.97 31.75 23.18
N VAL A 775 6.07 31.17 22.36
CA VAL A 775 5.32 29.95 22.72
C VAL A 775 6.26 28.75 22.82
N ARG A 776 7.20 28.60 21.88
CA ARG A 776 8.20 27.53 21.94
C ARG A 776 8.99 27.59 23.25
N GLN A 777 9.49 28.78 23.61
CA GLN A 777 10.23 28.97 24.84
C GLN A 777 9.37 28.76 26.09
N GLU A 778 8.12 29.26 26.11
CA GLU A 778 7.18 29.04 27.21
C GLU A 778 6.98 27.55 27.47
N ILE A 779 6.72 26.76 26.42
CA ILE A 779 6.49 25.32 26.56
C ILE A 779 7.76 24.66 27.07
N GLU A 780 8.90 24.88 26.42
CA GLU A 780 10.17 24.25 26.76
C GLU A 780 10.62 24.60 28.19
N ASP A 781 10.46 25.84 28.62
CA ASP A 781 10.83 26.27 29.97
C ASP A 781 9.94 25.62 31.04
N THR A 782 8.73 25.19 30.68
CA THR A 782 7.72 24.62 31.60
C THR A 782 7.48 23.11 31.45
N LEU A 783 8.12 22.44 30.50
CA LEU A 783 8.08 20.98 30.37
C LEU A 783 8.57 20.31 31.65
N LEU A 784 7.86 19.28 32.13
CA LEU A 784 8.26 18.48 33.29
C LEU A 784 8.44 19.27 34.60
N LEU A 785 7.78 20.43 34.73
CA LEU A 785 7.74 21.18 35.99
C LEU A 785 6.50 20.81 36.82
N PRO A 786 6.57 20.93 38.16
CA PRO A 786 5.38 20.85 39.01
C PRO A 786 4.45 22.06 38.76
N ILE A 787 3.15 21.87 38.91
CA ILE A 787 2.12 22.89 38.62
C ILE A 787 2.36 24.18 39.40
N ALA A 788 2.78 24.08 40.66
CA ALA A 788 3.07 25.24 41.51
C ALA A 788 4.15 26.16 40.92
N GLU A 789 5.21 25.60 40.32
CA GLU A 789 6.27 26.39 39.68
C GLU A 789 5.80 27.00 38.34
N ILE A 790 4.96 26.28 37.59
CA ILE A 790 4.37 26.79 36.34
C ILE A 790 3.49 28.00 36.64
N GLU A 791 2.62 27.92 37.65
CA GLU A 791 1.77 29.04 38.06
C GLU A 791 2.58 30.24 38.57
N GLN A 792 3.65 30.00 39.33
CA GLN A 792 4.52 31.05 39.82
C GLN A 792 5.18 31.82 38.67
N ARG A 793 5.65 31.12 37.64
CA ARG A 793 6.23 31.74 36.43
C ARG A 793 5.20 32.54 35.64
N LYS A 794 3.97 32.05 35.53
CA LYS A 794 2.88 32.80 34.88
C LYS A 794 2.53 34.09 35.61
N ARG A 795 2.57 34.11 36.95
CA ARG A 795 2.32 35.31 37.76
C ARG A 795 3.47 36.33 37.73
N GLY A 796 4.70 35.91 37.44
CA GLY A 796 5.85 36.82 37.31
C GLY A 796 6.02 37.45 35.92
N LEU A 797 5.23 37.00 34.94
CA LEU A 797 5.20 37.50 33.56
C LEU A 797 4.03 38.48 33.29
N MET A 798 3.03 38.51 34.19
CA MET A 798 2.02 39.59 34.28
C MET A 798 2.55 40.72 35.15
#